data_AF-A0A2V5NNS1-F1
#
_entry.id   AF-A0A2V5NNS1-F1
#
_cell.length_a   1.000
_cell.length_b   1.000
_cell.length_c   1.000
_cell.angle_alpha   90.00
_cell.angle_beta   90.00
_cell.angle_gamma   90.00
#
_symmetry.space_group_name_H-M   'P 1'
#
loop_
_entity.id
_entity.type
_entity.pdbx_description
1 polymer ?
#
loop_
_entity_poly.entity_id
_entity_poly.type
_entity_poly.pdbx_seq_one_letter_code
_entity_poly.pdbx_strand_id
1 'polypeptide(L)'
;FSLSLLSFRAKSRNLLIGSAEHPIPQWRETAPDMTKMANSRIRPAAKFFFEGDTKFFVKGVTYGPFKPDTDGNYLGRPEQVEIDLALMRQAGLNLVRIYHPPARWFLDRCAAAGMRVLVTLPWEKHIEFLRQRSTRRQIIEAVRSAVSSHVGHSAILGYLVGNEISSTMARWLGARRVIEFVEELIQIGRTIDPAALFSYATYPPTEYLLPQNADFCCFNVYLHNQDEFERYLLRLQNLTGERPLILGEFGMDTIRHSQDEQSDMLSWHIDSVVKCGLAGTILFTWTDEWFTGGEEITDWAFGIVTRERKPKKAFCRLEEKLGQSNSIAPHQPLPRSPFVSVIVCSYNGGPTLAACLNSLRKLNYPEYEVILVDDGSTDNTAYIAAQFPEVRYIHQSNHGLSHARNTGAIAAKGEVLAYTDSDCMADGDWLYYLVSTLVSGDYAGVGGPNITPPAQNWIQACVAGAPGGPSHVLLTDTVAEHIPGCNMAFYRWAFDTMGGFDPEYRKAGDDVDFCWRIQQAGWVIAFSPAAIVWHYRRFTLRAFLKQQDGYGEAESLLRFKHLIFFGPTGTAKWRGQIYGTPRFSWFVNRTVIYHGIFGEGFFQSIYPTPQSDIAAYLSSIEWFALTIFLFGLGIFLPALRIVPYLMLGGTLCVAVSYMVRAPIEPKFDTVRARLLVMLLAFAQPLVRGFSRYFTWLRFKRTPANVIRRHEHLPERGRFAGSLNRRLFWSEQGRDRHYLLGAMFELLDEEGWRYSTDSGWNEWDIQIYGNFWWSIALQTVTEYHGGAKCLTRVRLRNRLVTTTVILNLIAASLLIYRQLNVSHVELWSIAAYVLFLLFLWTRARALKSRVAELVDAAALRAGLQRVTRKQKIAKPAAVAEPAPAINVTDPAAPNLPG
;
A
#
# COMPACT_ATOMS: atom_id res chain seq x y z
N PHE A 1 69.82 -0.13 0.62
CA PHE A 1 70.83 0.53 1.46
C PHE A 1 70.53 0.17 2.92
N SER A 2 71.47 -0.58 3.46
CA SER A 2 71.72 -1.07 4.82
C SER A 2 71.13 -0.38 6.07
N LEU A 3 71.03 -1.26 7.09
CA LEU A 3 71.23 -1.06 8.54
C LEU A 3 70.05 -0.52 9.38
N SER A 4 69.79 -0.93 10.62
CA SER A 4 70.20 -2.08 11.43
C SER A 4 69.70 -1.92 12.87
N LEU A 5 69.45 -3.06 13.53
CA LEU A 5 69.80 -3.38 14.94
C LEU A 5 69.07 -2.65 16.10
N LEU A 6 68.31 -3.40 16.92
CA LEU A 6 68.69 -4.05 18.21
C LEU A 6 68.65 -3.07 19.43
N SER A 7 68.27 -3.42 20.66
CA SER A 7 67.60 -4.55 21.30
C SER A 7 67.55 -4.31 22.83
N PHE A 8 66.80 -5.19 23.52
CA PHE A 8 67.03 -5.71 24.88
C PHE A 8 66.38 -5.05 26.12
N ARG A 9 65.43 -5.83 26.69
CA ARG A 9 65.33 -6.41 28.06
C ARG A 9 65.60 -5.47 29.27
N ALA A 10 64.83 -5.48 30.36
CA ALA A 10 64.52 -6.64 31.22
C ALA A 10 63.48 -6.33 32.34
N LYS A 11 62.70 -7.36 32.75
CA LYS A 11 62.24 -7.80 34.13
C LYS A 11 61.80 -6.71 35.14
N SER A 12 60.70 -6.79 35.92
CA SER A 12 60.12 -7.94 36.66
C SER A 12 58.80 -7.59 37.41
N ARG A 13 57.92 -8.60 37.52
CA ARG A 13 57.02 -9.02 38.64
C ARG A 13 55.85 -8.15 39.16
N ASN A 14 54.67 -8.78 39.01
CA ASN A 14 53.61 -9.07 40.01
C ASN A 14 52.33 -8.19 40.12
N LEU A 15 51.23 -8.92 39.92
CA LEU A 15 49.86 -8.85 40.47
C LEU A 15 48.82 -7.85 39.89
N LEU A 16 47.94 -8.46 39.07
CA LEU A 16 46.47 -8.57 39.23
C LEU A 16 45.52 -7.38 38.90
N ILE A 17 44.68 -7.68 37.89
CA ILE A 17 43.26 -7.31 37.64
C ILE A 17 42.99 -6.10 36.74
N GLY A 18 42.31 -6.36 35.61
CA GLY A 18 41.42 -5.39 34.96
C GLY A 18 41.46 -5.34 33.43
N SER A 19 40.93 -6.36 32.77
CA SER A 19 40.77 -6.53 31.33
C SER A 19 39.70 -5.63 30.67
N ALA A 20 39.94 -5.19 29.43
CA ALA A 20 39.01 -5.30 28.29
C ALA A 20 39.70 -4.91 26.97
N GLU A 21 40.12 -5.90 26.19
CA GLU A 21 40.60 -5.78 24.81
C GLU A 21 39.43 -5.86 23.82
N HIS A 22 39.45 -5.02 22.78
CA HIS A 22 38.72 -5.23 21.53
C HIS A 22 39.73 -5.31 20.38
N PRO A 23 39.80 -6.40 19.60
CA PRO A 23 40.62 -6.44 18.39
C PRO A 23 39.81 -6.02 17.16
N ILE A 24 40.42 -5.15 16.36
CA ILE A 24 39.97 -4.67 15.04
C ILE A 24 40.14 -5.79 14.00
N PRO A 25 39.13 -6.20 13.21
CA PRO A 25 39.32 -7.17 12.14
C PRO A 25 39.88 -6.51 10.88
N GLN A 26 41.03 -7.00 10.40
CA GLN A 26 41.59 -6.69 9.08
C GLN A 26 40.81 -7.43 7.99
N TRP A 27 40.19 -6.69 7.07
CA TRP A 27 39.57 -7.23 5.86
C TRP A 27 40.64 -7.51 4.81
N ARG A 28 40.88 -8.79 4.50
CA ARG A 28 41.61 -9.19 3.30
C ARG A 28 40.64 -9.15 2.12
N GLU A 29 41.01 -8.43 1.07
CA GLU A 29 40.42 -8.55 -0.27
C GLU A 29 40.57 -10.00 -0.74
N THR A 30 39.46 -10.72 -0.82
CA THR A 30 39.39 -12.03 -1.47
C THR A 30 38.72 -11.87 -2.82
N ALA A 31 39.47 -12.13 -3.89
CA ALA A 31 38.90 -12.40 -5.21
C ALA A 31 37.82 -13.51 -5.09
N PRO A 32 36.70 -13.43 -5.83
CA PRO A 32 35.59 -14.37 -5.68
C PRO A 32 36.04 -15.79 -6.05
N ASP A 33 35.95 -16.68 -5.08
CA ASP A 33 36.17 -18.11 -5.22
C ASP A 33 35.01 -18.70 -6.05
N MET A 34 35.24 -18.87 -7.36
CA MET A 34 34.28 -19.37 -8.36
C MET A 34 33.63 -20.71 -7.96
N THR A 35 34.30 -21.49 -7.09
CA THR A 35 33.82 -22.77 -6.57
C THR A 35 32.72 -22.65 -5.52
N LYS A 36 32.56 -21.49 -4.86
CA LYS A 36 31.48 -21.23 -3.89
C LYS A 36 30.15 -20.81 -4.54
N MET A 37 30.16 -20.29 -5.77
CA MET A 37 28.93 -19.88 -6.48
C MET A 37 28.09 -21.07 -6.96
N ALA A 38 28.72 -22.22 -7.24
CA ALA A 38 28.02 -23.40 -7.77
C ALA A 38 27.09 -24.11 -6.76
N ASN A 39 27.06 -23.71 -5.48
CA ASN A 39 26.35 -24.41 -4.40
C ASN A 39 25.39 -23.53 -3.58
N SER A 40 25.11 -22.28 -4.00
CA SER A 40 24.15 -21.45 -3.27
C SER A 40 22.72 -21.78 -3.70
N ARG A 41 21.83 -22.07 -2.75
CA ARG A 41 20.43 -22.43 -3.03
C ARG A 41 19.62 -21.19 -3.41
N ILE A 42 18.68 -21.36 -4.33
CA ILE A 42 17.74 -20.31 -4.73
C ILE A 42 16.71 -20.11 -3.62
N ARG A 43 16.53 -18.87 -3.19
CA ARG A 43 15.58 -18.48 -2.14
C ARG A 43 14.64 -17.37 -2.61
N PRO A 44 13.36 -17.38 -2.24
CA PRO A 44 12.50 -16.22 -2.41
C PRO A 44 12.91 -15.13 -1.41
N ALA A 45 12.95 -13.88 -1.86
CA ALA A 45 13.05 -12.73 -0.99
C ALA A 45 12.26 -11.58 -1.61
N ALA A 46 11.21 -11.12 -0.91
CA ALA A 46 10.23 -10.23 -1.50
C ALA A 46 9.71 -10.80 -2.84
N LYS A 47 9.53 -9.96 -3.86
CA LYS A 47 8.97 -10.35 -5.16
C LYS A 47 9.96 -11.04 -6.10
N PHE A 48 11.18 -11.38 -5.66
CA PHE A 48 12.21 -11.96 -6.53
C PHE A 48 12.83 -13.22 -5.91
N PHE A 49 13.48 -14.02 -6.75
CA PHE A 49 14.37 -15.08 -6.29
C PHE A 49 15.81 -14.61 -6.25
N PHE A 50 16.59 -15.18 -5.35
CA PHE A 50 18.01 -14.89 -5.20
C PHE A 50 18.83 -16.17 -5.10
N GLU A 51 19.95 -16.21 -5.80
CA GLU A 51 21.02 -17.19 -5.65
C GLU A 51 22.21 -16.46 -4.99
N GLY A 52 22.39 -16.68 -3.69
CA GLY A 52 23.26 -15.85 -2.86
C GLY A 52 22.70 -14.42 -2.72
N ASP A 53 23.44 -13.44 -3.24
CA ASP A 53 23.07 -12.01 -3.28
C ASP A 53 22.63 -11.56 -4.68
N THR A 54 22.67 -12.45 -5.67
CA THR A 54 22.31 -12.16 -7.06
C THR A 54 20.87 -12.53 -7.32
N LYS A 55 20.10 -11.68 -8.00
CA LYS A 55 18.74 -12.04 -8.43
C LYS A 55 18.79 -13.24 -9.38
N PHE A 56 17.83 -14.14 -9.25
CA PHE A 56 17.64 -15.27 -10.14
C PHE A 56 16.33 -15.08 -10.90
N PHE A 57 16.40 -14.56 -12.12
CA PHE A 57 15.23 -14.44 -12.99
C PHE A 57 14.95 -15.77 -13.69
N VAL A 58 13.74 -16.30 -13.53
CA VAL A 58 13.34 -17.57 -14.16
C VAL A 58 13.14 -17.37 -15.66
N LYS A 59 13.98 -18.05 -16.45
CA LYS A 59 13.92 -18.13 -17.92
C LYS A 59 13.61 -19.58 -18.26
N GLY A 60 12.34 -19.94 -18.13
CA GLY A 60 11.92 -21.33 -18.17
C GLY A 60 11.27 -21.77 -19.47
N VAL A 61 11.21 -23.08 -19.66
CA VAL A 61 10.41 -23.72 -20.71
C VAL A 61 9.75 -24.99 -20.16
N THR A 62 8.56 -25.34 -20.64
CA THR A 62 7.97 -26.65 -20.36
C THR A 62 8.62 -27.74 -21.20
N TYR A 63 8.80 -28.94 -20.61
CA TYR A 63 9.46 -30.06 -21.25
C TYR A 63 8.70 -31.37 -20.98
N GLY A 64 8.04 -31.88 -22.03
CA GLY A 64 7.15 -33.02 -21.92
C GLY A 64 5.82 -32.69 -21.20
N PRO A 65 4.88 -33.66 -21.16
CA PRO A 65 5.14 -35.08 -21.32
C PRO A 65 5.31 -35.50 -22.79
N PHE A 66 6.23 -36.43 -23.04
CA PHE A 66 6.33 -37.18 -24.29
C PHE A 66 5.73 -38.57 -24.12
N LYS A 67 5.61 -39.32 -25.21
CA LYS A 67 5.14 -40.71 -25.14
C LYS A 67 6.02 -41.50 -24.15
N PRO A 68 5.43 -42.19 -23.15
CA PRO A 68 6.21 -42.88 -22.14
C PRO A 68 7.03 -44.01 -22.75
N ASP A 69 8.26 -44.18 -22.28
CA ASP A 69 9.07 -45.35 -22.61
C ASP A 69 8.59 -46.62 -21.88
N THR A 70 9.30 -47.73 -22.07
CA THR A 70 9.00 -49.02 -21.43
C THR A 70 9.05 -48.98 -19.90
N ASP A 71 9.79 -48.03 -19.34
CA ASP A 71 9.94 -47.82 -17.89
C ASP A 71 8.96 -46.75 -17.36
N GLY A 72 8.10 -46.20 -18.24
CA GLY A 72 7.11 -45.20 -17.89
C GLY A 72 7.66 -43.77 -17.78
N ASN A 73 8.85 -43.48 -18.33
CA ASN A 73 9.42 -42.13 -18.33
C ASN A 73 8.84 -41.28 -19.47
N TYR A 74 8.37 -40.09 -19.14
CA TYR A 74 7.72 -39.15 -20.07
C TYR A 74 8.68 -38.07 -20.61
N LEU A 75 10.01 -38.22 -20.42
CA LEU A 75 11.00 -37.16 -20.70
C LEU A 75 11.96 -37.50 -21.85
N GLY A 76 11.68 -38.60 -22.56
CA GLY A 76 12.51 -39.05 -23.69
C GLY A 76 13.80 -39.72 -23.23
N ARG A 77 14.71 -39.93 -24.20
CA ARG A 77 15.97 -40.66 -23.98
C ARG A 77 17.07 -39.71 -23.46
N PRO A 78 18.02 -40.20 -22.64
CA PRO A 78 19.10 -39.38 -22.10
C PRO A 78 19.90 -38.60 -23.15
N GLU A 79 20.23 -39.22 -24.28
CA GLU A 79 20.99 -38.61 -25.38
C GLU A 79 20.25 -37.40 -25.99
N GLN A 80 18.93 -37.52 -26.19
CA GLN A 80 18.11 -36.43 -26.71
C GLN A 80 17.99 -35.29 -25.71
N VAL A 81 17.84 -35.61 -24.42
CA VAL A 81 17.78 -34.62 -23.34
C VAL A 81 19.05 -33.78 -23.30
N GLU A 82 20.23 -34.36 -23.52
CA GLU A 82 21.48 -33.60 -23.54
C GLU A 82 21.54 -32.58 -24.68
N ILE A 83 21.08 -32.97 -25.88
CA ILE A 83 20.98 -32.08 -27.04
C ILE A 83 19.99 -30.95 -26.75
N ASP A 84 18.82 -31.29 -26.21
CA ASP A 84 17.76 -30.33 -25.87
C ASP A 84 18.26 -29.34 -24.80
N LEU A 85 18.93 -29.82 -23.74
CA LEU A 85 19.52 -28.97 -22.71
C LEU A 85 20.61 -28.04 -23.27
N ALA A 86 21.43 -28.50 -24.20
CA ALA A 86 22.44 -27.66 -24.84
C ALA A 86 21.81 -26.52 -25.64
N LEU A 87 20.78 -26.82 -26.43
CA LEU A 87 20.03 -25.80 -27.19
C LEU A 87 19.27 -24.85 -26.25
N MET A 88 18.67 -25.34 -25.17
CA MET A 88 18.01 -24.49 -24.17
C MET A 88 18.99 -23.48 -23.56
N ARG A 89 20.21 -23.93 -23.22
CA ARG A 89 21.26 -23.03 -22.71
C ARG A 89 21.71 -22.01 -23.75
N GLN A 90 21.82 -22.41 -25.01
CA GLN A 90 22.12 -21.50 -26.11
C GLN A 90 21.05 -20.40 -26.21
N ALA A 91 19.77 -20.76 -26.12
CA ALA A 91 18.67 -19.81 -26.06
C ALA A 91 18.63 -18.97 -24.75
N GLY A 92 19.55 -19.19 -23.82
CA GLY A 92 19.62 -18.45 -22.55
C GLY A 92 18.65 -18.92 -21.46
N LEU A 93 18.02 -20.09 -21.61
CA LEU A 93 17.10 -20.66 -20.62
C LEU A 93 17.88 -21.26 -19.43
N ASN A 94 17.27 -21.20 -18.24
CA ASN A 94 17.86 -21.67 -16.99
C ASN A 94 16.93 -22.56 -16.14
N LEU A 95 15.70 -22.80 -16.60
CA LEU A 95 14.76 -23.68 -15.94
C LEU A 95 13.96 -24.56 -16.92
N VAL A 96 13.71 -25.81 -16.53
CA VAL A 96 12.71 -26.68 -17.18
C VAL A 96 11.57 -26.99 -16.21
N ARG A 97 10.33 -26.86 -16.68
CA ARG A 97 9.13 -27.30 -15.98
C ARG A 97 8.63 -28.62 -16.56
N ILE A 98 8.41 -29.61 -15.70
CA ILE A 98 7.96 -30.95 -16.09
C ILE A 98 6.66 -31.32 -15.36
N TYR A 99 5.90 -32.29 -15.89
CA TYR A 99 4.57 -32.67 -15.38
C TYR A 99 4.50 -34.06 -14.73
N HIS A 100 5.64 -34.74 -14.65
CA HIS A 100 5.78 -36.03 -13.99
C HIS A 100 7.08 -36.05 -13.17
N PRO A 101 7.12 -36.78 -12.05
CA PRO A 101 8.38 -37.02 -11.33
C PRO A 101 9.41 -37.64 -12.29
N PRO A 102 10.60 -37.03 -12.44
CA PRO A 102 11.60 -37.52 -13.38
C PRO A 102 12.32 -38.74 -12.82
N ALA A 103 13.01 -39.49 -13.68
CA ALA A 103 14.06 -40.40 -13.21
C ALA A 103 15.29 -39.60 -12.76
N ARG A 104 16.07 -40.13 -11.81
CA ARG A 104 17.22 -39.41 -11.22
C ARG A 104 18.26 -38.97 -12.25
N TRP A 105 18.51 -39.78 -13.29
CA TRP A 105 19.44 -39.45 -14.37
C TRP A 105 19.09 -38.13 -15.06
N PHE A 106 17.80 -37.79 -15.18
CA PHE A 106 17.37 -36.56 -15.84
C PHE A 106 17.78 -35.34 -15.01
N LEU A 107 17.64 -35.43 -13.69
CA LEU A 107 18.07 -34.39 -12.77
C LEU A 107 19.60 -34.23 -12.79
N ASP A 108 20.35 -35.33 -12.85
CA ASP A 108 21.81 -35.30 -12.95
C ASP A 108 22.26 -34.57 -14.23
N ARG A 109 21.60 -34.83 -15.38
CA ARG A 109 21.87 -34.12 -16.65
C ARG A 109 21.50 -32.64 -16.57
N CYS A 110 20.37 -32.30 -15.96
CA CYS A 110 19.99 -30.91 -15.73
C CYS A 110 21.02 -30.18 -14.85
N ALA A 111 21.46 -30.80 -13.75
CA ALA A 111 22.48 -30.24 -12.87
C ALA A 111 23.80 -30.00 -13.60
N ALA A 112 24.26 -30.97 -14.39
CA ALA A 112 25.47 -30.84 -15.22
C ALA A 112 25.34 -29.71 -16.26
N ALA A 113 24.14 -29.50 -16.79
CA ALA A 113 23.83 -28.40 -17.68
C ALA A 113 23.61 -27.05 -16.95
N GLY A 114 23.65 -27.00 -15.62
CA GLY A 114 23.31 -25.79 -14.85
C GLY A 114 21.83 -25.39 -14.94
N MET A 115 20.97 -26.32 -15.37
CA MET A 115 19.53 -26.14 -15.52
C MET A 115 18.81 -26.49 -14.23
N ARG A 116 17.86 -25.64 -13.80
CA ARG A 116 16.98 -25.92 -12.66
C ARG A 116 15.71 -26.63 -13.13
N VAL A 117 15.09 -27.41 -12.25
CA VAL A 117 13.90 -28.21 -12.55
C VAL A 117 12.76 -27.83 -11.61
N LEU A 118 11.61 -27.48 -12.19
CA LEU A 118 10.35 -27.28 -11.48
C LEU A 118 9.41 -28.45 -11.79
N VAL A 119 9.09 -29.25 -10.78
CA VAL A 119 8.28 -30.47 -10.95
C VAL A 119 6.82 -30.18 -10.62
N THR A 120 5.94 -30.30 -11.60
CA THR A 120 4.49 -30.29 -11.38
C THR A 120 4.04 -31.69 -11.00
N LEU A 121 3.47 -31.86 -9.81
CA LEU A 121 3.05 -33.16 -9.31
C LEU A 121 1.68 -33.51 -9.89
N PRO A 122 1.57 -34.60 -10.69
CA PRO A 122 0.32 -34.96 -11.32
C PRO A 122 -0.59 -35.69 -10.31
N TRP A 123 -1.83 -35.23 -10.19
CA TRP A 123 -2.92 -35.99 -9.56
C TRP A 123 -4.27 -35.61 -10.17
N GLU A 124 -5.26 -36.49 -10.02
CA GLU A 124 -6.58 -36.34 -10.64
C GLU A 124 -7.38 -35.16 -10.03
N LYS A 125 -7.20 -33.99 -10.61
CA LYS A 125 -7.87 -32.73 -10.20
C LYS A 125 -9.30 -32.58 -10.72
N HIS A 126 -9.70 -33.43 -11.67
CA HIS A 126 -11.02 -33.38 -12.33
C HIS A 126 -12.10 -34.18 -11.59
N ILE A 127 -11.74 -34.92 -10.54
CA ILE A 127 -12.67 -35.68 -9.70
C ILE A 127 -12.91 -34.99 -8.35
N GLU A 128 -13.95 -35.39 -7.61
CA GLU A 128 -14.26 -34.82 -6.30
C GLU A 128 -13.25 -35.28 -5.21
N PHE A 129 -12.09 -34.63 -5.17
CA PHE A 129 -10.93 -35.08 -4.38
C PHE A 129 -11.03 -34.82 -2.87
N LEU A 130 -11.86 -33.87 -2.40
CA LEU A 130 -11.94 -33.54 -0.96
C LEU A 130 -12.93 -34.40 -0.15
N ARG A 131 -13.97 -34.95 -0.79
CA ARG A 131 -14.98 -35.74 -0.06
C ARG A 131 -14.57 -37.20 0.08
N GLN A 132 -13.89 -37.74 -0.92
CA GLN A 132 -13.43 -39.13 -0.91
C GLN A 132 -12.12 -39.27 -0.14
N ARG A 133 -12.17 -39.96 1.00
CA ARG A 133 -10.98 -40.16 1.86
C ARG A 133 -9.87 -40.96 1.18
N SER A 134 -10.22 -41.91 0.30
CA SER A 134 -9.27 -42.70 -0.49
C SER A 134 -8.48 -41.83 -1.45
N THR A 135 -9.16 -41.01 -2.26
CA THR A 135 -8.55 -40.07 -3.21
C THR A 135 -7.64 -39.09 -2.51
N ARG A 136 -8.09 -38.48 -1.40
CA ARG A 136 -7.26 -37.56 -0.61
C ARG A 136 -5.97 -38.22 -0.13
N ARG A 137 -6.04 -39.47 0.35
CA ARG A 137 -4.86 -40.25 0.77
C ARG A 137 -3.93 -40.56 -0.40
N GLN A 138 -4.47 -40.92 -1.56
CA GLN A 138 -3.68 -41.18 -2.76
C GLN A 138 -2.92 -39.93 -3.21
N ILE A 139 -3.55 -38.76 -3.22
CA ILE A 139 -2.89 -37.49 -3.56
C ILE A 139 -1.75 -37.19 -2.57
N ILE A 140 -2.01 -37.32 -1.27
CA ILE A 140 -1.01 -37.12 -0.22
C ILE A 140 0.18 -38.05 -0.39
N GLU A 141 -0.07 -39.33 -0.69
CA GLU A 141 0.99 -40.32 -0.89
C GLU A 141 1.78 -40.07 -2.18
N ALA A 142 1.11 -39.65 -3.25
CA ALA A 142 1.77 -39.26 -4.50
C ALA A 142 2.75 -38.09 -4.29
N VAL A 143 2.32 -37.04 -3.56
CA VAL A 143 3.19 -35.92 -3.19
C VAL A 143 4.36 -36.39 -2.33
N ARG A 144 4.08 -37.21 -1.31
CA ARG A 144 5.11 -37.74 -0.42
C ARG A 144 6.16 -38.54 -1.17
N SER A 145 5.73 -39.48 -2.01
CA SER A 145 6.62 -40.35 -2.79
C SER A 145 7.46 -39.55 -3.79
N ALA A 146 6.84 -38.62 -4.52
CA ALA A 146 7.52 -37.80 -5.52
C ALA A 146 8.58 -36.86 -4.92
N VAL A 147 8.29 -36.25 -3.76
CA VAL A 147 9.28 -35.39 -3.08
C VAL A 147 10.37 -36.25 -2.43
N SER A 148 10.01 -37.37 -1.79
CA SER A 148 10.96 -38.25 -1.09
C SER A 148 12.02 -38.87 -2.02
N SER A 149 11.67 -39.12 -3.29
CA SER A 149 12.59 -39.70 -4.28
C SER A 149 13.67 -38.73 -4.76
N HIS A 150 13.52 -37.42 -4.52
CA HIS A 150 14.38 -36.38 -5.09
C HIS A 150 14.94 -35.39 -4.06
N VAL A 151 14.79 -35.70 -2.77
CA VAL A 151 15.19 -34.82 -1.66
C VAL A 151 16.64 -34.37 -1.80
N GLY A 152 16.85 -33.05 -1.72
CA GLY A 152 18.18 -32.45 -1.66
C GLY A 152 18.96 -32.45 -2.98
N HIS A 153 18.34 -32.85 -4.10
CA HIS A 153 18.98 -32.81 -5.40
C HIS A 153 19.19 -31.36 -5.89
N SER A 154 20.41 -30.99 -6.30
CA SER A 154 20.78 -29.60 -6.63
C SER A 154 20.04 -29.00 -7.84
N ALA A 155 19.64 -29.83 -8.80
CA ALA A 155 18.82 -29.40 -9.94
C ALA A 155 17.40 -28.97 -9.53
N ILE A 156 16.83 -29.48 -8.43
CA ILE A 156 15.45 -29.18 -8.05
C ILE A 156 15.37 -27.73 -7.55
N LEU A 157 14.62 -26.89 -8.27
CA LEU A 157 14.19 -25.60 -7.74
C LEU A 157 13.03 -25.80 -6.76
N GLY A 158 12.05 -26.61 -7.15
CA GLY A 158 10.84 -26.77 -6.37
C GLY A 158 9.76 -27.64 -7.00
N TYR A 159 8.61 -27.65 -6.35
CA TYR A 159 7.44 -28.44 -6.71
C TYR A 159 6.18 -27.58 -6.81
N LEU A 160 5.39 -27.83 -7.86
CA LEU A 160 4.01 -27.38 -7.93
C LEU A 160 3.12 -28.54 -7.48
N VAL A 161 2.48 -28.41 -6.31
CA VAL A 161 1.67 -29.49 -5.72
C VAL A 161 0.32 -29.68 -6.41
N GLY A 162 0.06 -28.94 -7.48
CA GLY A 162 -1.13 -29.02 -8.31
C GLY A 162 -1.05 -27.97 -9.43
N ASN A 163 -1.91 -28.12 -10.43
CA ASN A 163 -1.99 -27.25 -11.60
C ASN A 163 -3.46 -27.03 -11.96
N GLU A 164 -3.95 -25.80 -12.06
CA GLU A 164 -5.24 -25.41 -12.63
C GLU A 164 -6.45 -26.27 -12.20
N ILE A 165 -6.80 -26.22 -10.92
CA ILE A 165 -8.08 -26.74 -10.41
C ILE A 165 -9.21 -25.92 -11.04
N SER A 166 -10.17 -26.59 -11.67
CA SER A 166 -11.24 -25.89 -12.42
C SER A 166 -12.07 -24.98 -11.52
N SER A 167 -12.57 -23.87 -12.06
CA SER A 167 -13.43 -22.94 -11.31
C SER A 167 -14.72 -23.60 -10.84
N THR A 168 -15.28 -24.51 -11.67
CA THR A 168 -16.45 -25.33 -11.33
C THR A 168 -16.17 -26.26 -10.15
N MET A 169 -15.00 -26.91 -10.12
CA MET A 169 -14.58 -27.77 -9.01
C MET A 169 -14.32 -26.95 -7.74
N ALA A 170 -13.66 -25.80 -7.86
CA ALA A 170 -13.42 -24.89 -6.74
C ALA A 170 -14.73 -24.37 -6.14
N ARG A 171 -15.72 -24.03 -6.97
CA ARG A 171 -17.07 -23.64 -6.54
C ARG A 171 -17.78 -24.80 -5.84
N TRP A 172 -17.73 -26.00 -6.41
CA TRP A 172 -18.39 -27.19 -5.86
C TRP A 172 -17.84 -27.61 -4.50
N LEU A 173 -16.52 -27.69 -4.39
CA LEU A 173 -15.82 -28.10 -3.18
C LEU A 173 -15.75 -26.99 -2.12
N GLY A 174 -15.82 -25.74 -2.56
CA GLY A 174 -15.61 -24.53 -1.78
C GLY A 174 -14.15 -24.07 -1.84
N ALA A 175 -13.92 -22.88 -2.40
CA ALA A 175 -12.58 -22.31 -2.64
C ALA A 175 -11.67 -22.37 -1.40
N ARG A 176 -12.21 -22.06 -0.21
CA ARG A 176 -11.48 -22.13 1.05
C ARG A 176 -10.93 -23.53 1.33
N ARG A 177 -11.76 -24.56 1.20
CA ARG A 177 -11.38 -25.95 1.49
C ARG A 177 -10.34 -26.46 0.49
N VAL A 178 -10.43 -25.98 -0.75
CA VAL A 178 -9.42 -26.25 -1.77
C VAL A 178 -8.08 -25.60 -1.40
N ILE A 179 -8.08 -24.32 -1.01
CA ILE A 179 -6.86 -23.63 -0.54
C ILE A 179 -6.25 -24.37 0.66
N GLU A 180 -7.04 -24.66 1.70
CA GLU A 180 -6.56 -25.38 2.91
C GLU A 180 -5.95 -26.74 2.57
N PHE A 181 -6.49 -27.46 1.56
CA PHE A 181 -5.93 -28.73 1.12
C PHE A 181 -4.63 -28.56 0.33
N VAL A 182 -4.55 -27.56 -0.56
CA VAL A 182 -3.29 -27.26 -1.28
C VAL A 182 -2.21 -26.83 -0.29
N GLU A 183 -2.56 -26.05 0.74
CA GLU A 183 -1.65 -25.67 1.82
C GLU A 183 -1.14 -26.90 2.60
N GLU A 184 -2.01 -27.89 2.87
CA GLU A 184 -1.62 -29.17 3.48
C GLU A 184 -0.60 -29.91 2.61
N LEU A 185 -0.81 -30.00 1.29
CA LEU A 185 0.14 -30.65 0.38
C LEU A 185 1.49 -29.95 0.34
N ILE A 186 1.50 -28.61 0.31
CA ILE A 186 2.73 -27.80 0.42
C ILE A 186 3.45 -28.12 1.73
N GLN A 187 2.73 -28.17 2.85
CA GLN A 187 3.32 -28.43 4.15
C GLN A 187 3.93 -29.83 4.24
N ILE A 188 3.28 -30.83 3.65
CA ILE A 188 3.80 -32.21 3.57
C ILE A 188 5.11 -32.23 2.78
N GLY A 189 5.13 -31.66 1.57
CA GLY A 189 6.34 -31.58 0.75
C GLY A 189 7.48 -30.86 1.47
N ARG A 190 7.20 -29.70 2.06
CA ARG A 190 8.19 -28.90 2.80
C ARG A 190 8.76 -29.62 4.02
N THR A 191 7.98 -30.49 4.67
CA THR A 191 8.46 -31.30 5.80
C THR A 191 9.48 -32.35 5.34
N ILE A 192 9.34 -32.84 4.11
CA ILE A 192 10.22 -33.86 3.52
C ILE A 192 11.49 -33.21 2.94
N ASP A 193 11.34 -32.13 2.17
CA ASP A 193 12.45 -31.35 1.63
C ASP A 193 12.29 -29.86 1.99
N PRO A 194 12.83 -29.41 3.13
CA PRO A 194 12.75 -28.00 3.54
C PRO A 194 13.54 -27.04 2.64
N ALA A 195 14.40 -27.57 1.77
CA ALA A 195 15.28 -26.77 0.92
C ALA A 195 14.66 -26.44 -0.45
N ALA A 196 13.68 -27.23 -0.89
CA ALA A 196 12.95 -27.01 -2.12
C ALA A 196 11.86 -25.93 -1.95
N LEU A 197 11.53 -25.24 -3.04
CA LEU A 197 10.41 -24.30 -3.07
C LEU A 197 9.10 -25.04 -3.38
N PHE A 198 7.99 -24.60 -2.80
CA PHE A 198 6.67 -25.18 -3.02
C PHE A 198 5.66 -24.11 -3.41
N SER A 199 4.86 -24.43 -4.42
CA SER A 199 3.77 -23.58 -4.88
C SER A 199 2.65 -24.40 -5.53
N TYR A 200 1.68 -23.72 -6.11
CA TYR A 200 0.56 -24.24 -6.87
C TYR A 200 0.40 -23.37 -8.11
N ALA A 201 0.24 -24.00 -9.29
CA ALA A 201 0.00 -23.28 -10.53
C ALA A 201 -1.51 -23.04 -10.69
N THR A 202 -1.90 -21.77 -10.78
CA THR A 202 -3.28 -21.35 -11.03
C THR A 202 -3.41 -20.65 -12.38
N TYR A 203 -4.60 -20.18 -12.72
CA TYR A 203 -4.93 -19.54 -13.99
C TYR A 203 -6.07 -18.53 -13.79
N PRO A 204 -6.36 -17.63 -14.75
CA PRO A 204 -7.26 -16.49 -14.51
C PRO A 204 -8.65 -16.81 -13.91
N PRO A 205 -9.36 -17.87 -14.35
CA PRO A 205 -10.64 -18.28 -13.76
C PRO A 205 -10.57 -18.70 -12.29
N THR A 206 -9.40 -19.01 -11.74
CA THR A 206 -9.21 -19.31 -10.32
C THR A 206 -8.07 -18.50 -9.70
N GLU A 207 -7.90 -17.24 -10.14
CA GLU A 207 -6.89 -16.29 -9.63
C GLU A 207 -6.94 -16.09 -8.10
N TYR A 208 -8.06 -16.45 -7.48
CA TYR A 208 -8.28 -16.39 -6.04
C TYR A 208 -7.76 -17.60 -5.25
N LEU A 209 -7.38 -18.70 -5.90
CA LEU A 209 -6.80 -19.87 -5.23
C LEU A 209 -5.31 -19.63 -4.95
N LEU A 210 -5.03 -18.84 -3.91
CA LEU A 210 -3.69 -18.44 -3.51
C LEU A 210 -3.35 -19.00 -2.11
N PRO A 211 -2.69 -20.17 -2.03
CA PRO A 211 -2.20 -20.73 -0.76
C PRO A 211 -1.29 -19.75 -0.04
N GLN A 212 -1.45 -19.56 1.27
CA GLN A 212 -0.66 -18.60 2.05
C GLN A 212 0.76 -19.10 2.34
N ASN A 213 0.94 -20.41 2.44
CA ASN A 213 2.23 -21.05 2.73
C ASN A 213 3.07 -21.40 1.48
N ALA A 214 2.67 -20.94 0.30
CA ALA A 214 3.44 -21.06 -0.94
C ALA A 214 4.63 -20.07 -0.96
N ASP A 215 5.80 -20.54 -1.42
CA ASP A 215 7.03 -19.74 -1.50
C ASP A 215 7.01 -18.70 -2.62
N PHE A 216 6.23 -18.97 -3.66
CA PHE A 216 6.02 -18.11 -4.82
C PHE A 216 4.62 -18.34 -5.40
N CYS A 217 4.19 -17.49 -6.33
CA CYS A 217 2.93 -17.63 -7.04
C CYS A 217 3.19 -17.95 -8.51
N CYS A 218 2.43 -18.90 -9.07
CA CYS A 218 2.59 -19.37 -10.44
C CYS A 218 1.26 -19.27 -11.18
N PHE A 219 1.24 -18.58 -12.32
CA PHE A 219 0.03 -18.41 -13.14
C PHE A 219 0.27 -18.85 -14.58
N ASN A 220 -0.60 -19.70 -15.11
CA ASN A 220 -0.65 -20.02 -16.52
C ASN A 220 -1.56 -18.98 -17.21
N VAL A 221 -1.03 -18.22 -18.18
CA VAL A 221 -1.74 -17.10 -18.81
C VAL A 221 -1.49 -17.14 -20.32
N TYR A 222 -2.56 -17.01 -21.12
CA TYR A 222 -2.50 -17.05 -22.59
C TYR A 222 -3.26 -15.86 -23.18
N LEU A 223 -2.81 -14.63 -22.87
CA LEU A 223 -3.35 -13.41 -23.47
C LEU A 223 -2.40 -12.95 -24.59
N HIS A 224 -2.90 -12.91 -25.82
CA HIS A 224 -2.09 -12.51 -26.99
C HIS A 224 -2.08 -11.00 -27.26
N ASN A 225 -2.88 -10.22 -26.54
CA ASN A 225 -2.83 -8.76 -26.58
C ASN A 225 -1.90 -8.22 -25.49
N GLN A 226 -0.85 -7.50 -25.88
CA GLN A 226 0.19 -7.01 -24.97
C GLN A 226 -0.36 -6.07 -23.88
N ASP A 227 -1.22 -5.12 -24.23
CA ASP A 227 -1.74 -4.14 -23.26
C ASP A 227 -2.67 -4.77 -22.23
N GLU A 228 -3.51 -5.72 -22.65
CA GLU A 228 -4.35 -6.51 -21.74
C GLU A 228 -3.51 -7.41 -20.84
N PHE A 229 -2.48 -8.02 -21.41
CA PHE A 229 -1.55 -8.85 -20.68
C PHE A 229 -0.82 -8.05 -19.59
N GLU A 230 -0.21 -6.90 -19.92
CA GLU A 230 0.48 -6.04 -18.95
C GLU A 230 -0.43 -5.55 -17.82
N ARG A 231 -1.65 -5.10 -18.16
CA ARG A 231 -2.66 -4.72 -17.15
C ARG A 231 -2.98 -5.88 -16.21
N TYR A 232 -3.11 -7.09 -16.76
CA TYR A 232 -3.36 -8.28 -15.96
C TYR A 232 -2.15 -8.67 -15.11
N LEU A 233 -0.92 -8.54 -15.61
CA LEU A 233 0.29 -8.78 -14.82
C LEU A 233 0.39 -7.84 -13.62
N LEU A 234 0.06 -6.56 -13.76
CA LEU A 234 0.05 -5.60 -12.66
C LEU A 234 -1.02 -5.95 -11.61
N ARG A 235 -2.20 -6.42 -12.04
CA ARG A 235 -3.19 -7.01 -11.13
C ARG A 235 -2.64 -8.21 -10.38
N LEU A 236 -1.99 -9.14 -11.08
CA LEU A 236 -1.39 -10.32 -10.44
C LEU A 236 -0.34 -9.91 -9.41
N GLN A 237 0.51 -8.93 -9.71
CA GLN A 237 1.50 -8.40 -8.78
C GLN A 237 0.88 -7.85 -7.48
N ASN A 238 -0.32 -7.27 -7.56
CA ASN A 238 -1.03 -6.82 -6.36
C ASN A 238 -1.67 -8.00 -5.60
N LEU A 239 -2.21 -8.98 -6.32
CA LEU A 239 -2.80 -10.18 -5.74
C LEU A 239 -1.78 -11.07 -5.02
N THR A 240 -0.56 -11.19 -5.55
CA THR A 240 0.49 -12.05 -4.97
C THR A 240 1.15 -11.45 -3.73
N GLY A 241 0.95 -10.15 -3.49
CA GLY A 241 1.52 -9.45 -2.34
C GLY A 241 3.04 -9.36 -2.45
N GLU A 242 3.72 -9.69 -1.37
CA GLU A 242 5.19 -9.63 -1.27
C GLU A 242 5.90 -10.84 -1.89
N ARG A 243 5.20 -11.80 -2.50
CA ARG A 243 5.78 -13.05 -2.99
C ARG A 243 6.26 -12.95 -4.45
N PRO A 244 7.27 -13.73 -4.86
CA PRO A 244 7.67 -13.81 -6.25
C PRO A 244 6.53 -14.33 -7.12
N LEU A 245 6.31 -13.68 -8.25
CA LEU A 245 5.34 -14.08 -9.26
C LEU A 245 6.08 -14.59 -10.49
N ILE A 246 5.76 -15.81 -10.93
CA ILE A 246 6.19 -16.32 -12.24
C ILE A 246 4.98 -16.70 -13.08
N LEU A 247 5.15 -16.62 -14.40
CA LEU A 247 4.23 -17.27 -15.33
C LEU A 247 4.66 -18.71 -15.53
N GLY A 248 3.73 -19.64 -15.32
CA GLY A 248 3.97 -21.07 -15.41
C GLY A 248 3.92 -21.61 -16.82
N GLU A 249 3.13 -20.96 -17.67
CA GLU A 249 2.93 -21.28 -19.08
C GLU A 249 2.49 -20.01 -19.82
N PHE A 250 3.05 -19.80 -21.01
CA PHE A 250 2.65 -18.80 -21.99
C PHE A 250 3.17 -19.23 -23.37
N GLY A 251 2.37 -19.10 -24.43
CA GLY A 251 2.80 -19.44 -25.78
C GLY A 251 1.75 -19.19 -26.86
N MET A 252 2.15 -19.44 -28.11
CA MET A 252 1.29 -19.38 -29.30
C MET A 252 1.60 -20.56 -30.22
N ASP A 253 0.55 -21.17 -30.77
CA ASP A 253 0.69 -22.29 -31.71
C ASP A 253 0.98 -21.80 -33.12
N THR A 254 1.83 -22.53 -33.82
CA THR A 254 2.25 -22.23 -35.20
C THR A 254 1.44 -22.98 -36.27
N ILE A 255 0.32 -23.60 -35.87
CA ILE A 255 -0.66 -24.16 -36.83
C ILE A 255 -1.63 -23.05 -37.26
N ARG A 256 -2.14 -22.29 -36.29
CA ARG A 256 -3.09 -21.19 -36.51
C ARG A 256 -2.41 -19.84 -36.73
N HIS A 257 -1.17 -19.70 -36.26
CA HIS A 257 -0.36 -18.50 -36.44
C HIS A 257 0.96 -18.79 -37.16
N SER A 258 1.56 -17.77 -37.74
CA SER A 258 2.89 -17.86 -38.34
C SER A 258 4.00 -17.95 -37.28
N GLN A 259 5.18 -18.44 -37.67
CA GLN A 259 6.35 -18.38 -36.80
C GLN A 259 6.83 -16.95 -36.51
N ASP A 260 6.53 -15.99 -37.39
CA ASP A 260 6.82 -14.57 -37.17
C ASP A 260 5.96 -14.01 -36.04
N GLU A 261 4.65 -14.26 -36.08
CA GLU A 261 3.73 -13.88 -34.99
C GLU A 261 4.13 -14.53 -33.66
N GLN A 262 4.47 -15.82 -33.66
CA GLN A 262 4.95 -16.51 -32.45
C GLN A 262 6.23 -15.84 -31.91
N SER A 263 7.20 -15.56 -32.79
CA SER A 263 8.48 -14.94 -32.43
C SER A 263 8.29 -13.54 -31.85
N ASP A 264 7.49 -12.70 -32.51
CA ASP A 264 7.22 -11.34 -32.03
C ASP A 264 6.43 -11.36 -30.72
N MET A 265 5.51 -12.32 -30.55
CA MET A 265 4.76 -12.46 -29.32
C MET A 265 5.62 -12.86 -28.13
N LEU A 266 6.48 -13.87 -28.31
CA LEU A 266 7.42 -14.25 -27.25
C LEU A 266 8.42 -13.15 -26.95
N SER A 267 8.79 -12.33 -27.95
CA SER A 267 9.65 -11.16 -27.78
C SER A 267 9.02 -10.13 -26.84
N TRP A 268 7.81 -9.63 -27.14
CA TRP A 268 7.19 -8.62 -26.28
C TRP A 268 6.76 -9.21 -24.93
N HIS A 269 6.44 -10.51 -24.85
CA HIS A 269 6.13 -11.18 -23.59
C HIS A 269 7.27 -11.09 -22.57
N ILE A 270 8.51 -11.40 -22.98
CA ILE A 270 9.68 -11.26 -22.12
C ILE A 270 9.80 -9.82 -21.61
N ASP A 271 9.55 -8.85 -22.48
CA ASP A 271 9.64 -7.43 -22.15
C ASP A 271 8.57 -7.02 -21.14
N SER A 272 7.33 -7.42 -21.35
CA SER A 272 6.22 -7.18 -20.42
C SER A 272 6.43 -7.84 -19.07
N VAL A 273 6.96 -9.08 -19.01
CA VAL A 273 7.28 -9.79 -17.76
C VAL A 273 8.31 -9.01 -16.94
N VAL A 274 9.37 -8.50 -17.58
CA VAL A 274 10.38 -7.68 -16.89
C VAL A 274 9.83 -6.31 -16.54
N LYS A 275 9.14 -5.62 -17.45
CA LYS A 275 8.54 -4.31 -17.24
C LYS A 275 7.58 -4.30 -16.03
N CYS A 276 6.76 -5.34 -15.90
CA CYS A 276 5.83 -5.51 -14.78
C CYS A 276 6.51 -6.12 -13.53
N GLY A 277 7.82 -6.40 -13.58
CA GLY A 277 8.68 -6.82 -12.46
C GLY A 277 8.38 -8.21 -11.90
N LEU A 278 8.00 -9.15 -12.75
CA LEU A 278 7.85 -10.55 -12.36
C LEU A 278 9.22 -11.17 -12.04
N ALA A 279 9.21 -12.27 -11.28
CA ALA A 279 10.42 -13.03 -10.99
C ALA A 279 10.85 -13.96 -12.14
N GLY A 280 10.02 -14.08 -13.18
CA GLY A 280 10.33 -14.78 -14.40
C GLY A 280 9.12 -15.39 -15.10
N THR A 281 9.38 -16.20 -16.11
CA THR A 281 8.36 -16.82 -16.96
C THR A 281 8.83 -18.17 -17.48
N ILE A 282 7.86 -19.04 -17.77
CA ILE A 282 8.05 -20.36 -18.33
C ILE A 282 7.25 -20.42 -19.63
N LEU A 283 7.95 -20.62 -20.75
CA LEU A 283 7.38 -20.70 -22.08
C LEU A 283 6.77 -22.08 -22.32
N PHE A 284 5.57 -22.12 -22.90
CA PHE A 284 4.92 -23.33 -23.36
C PHE A 284 5.05 -23.40 -24.88
N THR A 285 5.85 -24.30 -25.46
CA THR A 285 6.65 -25.40 -24.87
C THR A 285 7.99 -25.56 -25.61
N TRP A 286 8.89 -26.42 -25.14
CA TRP A 286 10.19 -26.64 -25.81
C TRP A 286 10.02 -27.12 -27.24
N THR A 287 9.24 -28.18 -27.45
CA THR A 287 9.03 -28.86 -28.73
C THR A 287 7.55 -28.98 -29.05
N ASP A 288 7.21 -29.13 -30.33
CA ASP A 288 5.83 -29.41 -30.79
C ASP A 288 5.32 -30.80 -30.38
N GLU A 289 6.19 -31.64 -29.85
CA GLU A 289 5.85 -32.95 -29.32
C GLU A 289 5.19 -32.83 -27.94
N TRP A 290 3.99 -33.40 -27.79
CA TRP A 290 3.27 -33.44 -26.52
C TRP A 290 2.37 -34.66 -26.44
N PHE A 291 2.31 -35.27 -25.26
CA PHE A 291 1.54 -36.47 -24.98
C PHE A 291 0.71 -36.26 -23.72
N THR A 292 -0.60 -36.43 -23.80
CA THR A 292 -1.48 -36.33 -22.63
C THR A 292 -2.77 -37.12 -22.85
N GLY A 293 -3.39 -37.59 -21.77
CA GLY A 293 -4.61 -38.39 -21.86
C GLY A 293 -4.46 -39.73 -22.58
N GLY A 294 -3.23 -40.24 -22.72
CA GLY A 294 -2.94 -41.48 -23.46
C GLY A 294 -2.77 -41.29 -24.97
N GLU A 295 -2.92 -40.06 -25.46
CA GLU A 295 -2.86 -39.72 -26.88
C GLU A 295 -1.74 -38.70 -27.17
N GLU A 296 -1.25 -38.76 -28.39
CA GLU A 296 -0.33 -37.76 -28.92
C GLU A 296 -1.11 -36.55 -29.42
N ILE A 297 -0.71 -35.36 -28.99
CA ILE A 297 -1.39 -34.14 -29.40
C ILE A 297 -0.81 -33.65 -30.72
N THR A 298 -1.66 -33.52 -31.74
CA THR A 298 -1.29 -33.12 -33.11
C THR A 298 -2.02 -31.86 -33.59
N ASP A 299 -2.98 -31.35 -32.80
CA ASP A 299 -3.81 -30.18 -33.14
C ASP A 299 -3.17 -28.83 -32.74
N TRP A 300 -1.92 -28.83 -32.28
CA TRP A 300 -1.17 -27.60 -32.02
C TRP A 300 0.34 -27.77 -32.23
N ALA A 301 1.03 -26.64 -32.41
CA ALA A 301 2.49 -26.58 -32.57
C ALA A 301 3.09 -25.37 -31.82
N PHE A 302 3.11 -25.42 -30.49
CA PHE A 302 3.62 -24.36 -29.60
C PHE A 302 5.14 -24.38 -29.41
N GLY A 303 5.84 -25.41 -29.91
CA GLY A 303 7.26 -25.62 -29.69
C GLY A 303 8.12 -24.43 -30.11
N ILE A 304 9.14 -24.12 -29.31
CA ILE A 304 10.25 -23.22 -29.68
C ILE A 304 11.15 -23.89 -30.73
N VAL A 305 11.23 -25.23 -30.67
CA VAL A 305 11.79 -26.08 -31.72
C VAL A 305 10.71 -26.99 -32.31
N THR A 306 10.93 -27.50 -33.53
CA THR A 306 10.03 -28.49 -34.14
C THR A 306 10.11 -29.84 -33.42
N ARG A 307 9.23 -30.78 -33.81
CA ARG A 307 9.28 -32.17 -33.32
C ARG A 307 10.65 -32.81 -33.53
N GLU A 308 11.29 -32.53 -34.66
CA GLU A 308 12.65 -32.99 -35.01
C GLU A 308 13.76 -32.15 -34.36
N ARG A 309 13.43 -31.29 -33.39
CA ARG A 309 14.33 -30.39 -32.67
C ARG A 309 15.06 -29.38 -33.55
N LYS A 310 14.44 -28.98 -34.67
CA LYS A 310 14.94 -27.86 -35.48
C LYS A 310 14.50 -26.52 -34.87
N PRO A 311 15.41 -25.56 -34.65
CA PRO A 311 15.06 -24.22 -34.18
C PRO A 311 14.00 -23.55 -35.06
N LYS A 312 12.96 -22.98 -34.44
CA LYS A 312 12.02 -22.06 -35.11
C LYS A 312 12.50 -20.61 -35.00
N LYS A 313 11.83 -19.67 -35.68
CA LYS A 313 12.14 -18.22 -35.55
C LYS A 313 12.12 -17.74 -34.10
N ALA A 314 11.18 -18.25 -33.30
CA ALA A 314 11.09 -17.99 -31.87
C ALA A 314 12.38 -18.34 -31.10
N PHE A 315 13.06 -19.44 -31.45
CA PHE A 315 14.35 -19.81 -30.84
C PHE A 315 15.39 -18.73 -31.06
N CYS A 316 15.58 -18.29 -32.31
CA CYS A 316 16.58 -17.28 -32.66
C CYS A 316 16.30 -15.96 -31.94
N ARG A 317 15.04 -15.52 -31.86
CA ARG A 317 14.66 -14.30 -31.15
C ARG A 317 14.90 -14.40 -29.64
N LEU A 318 14.65 -15.57 -29.05
CA LEU A 318 14.95 -15.81 -27.63
C LEU A 318 16.46 -15.83 -27.36
N GLU A 319 17.25 -16.45 -28.25
CA GLU A 319 18.71 -16.42 -28.18
C GLU A 319 19.25 -14.98 -28.23
N GLU A 320 18.75 -14.14 -29.13
CA GLU A 320 19.14 -12.72 -29.21
C GLU A 320 18.82 -11.94 -27.92
N LYS A 321 17.66 -12.21 -27.30
CA LYS A 321 17.20 -11.53 -26.08
C LYS A 321 17.81 -12.05 -24.79
N LEU A 322 17.94 -13.37 -24.64
CA LEU A 322 18.26 -14.04 -23.39
C LEU A 322 19.66 -14.65 -23.37
N GLY A 323 20.27 -14.90 -24.54
CA GLY A 323 21.55 -15.58 -24.73
C GLY A 323 22.79 -14.73 -24.46
N GLN A 324 22.64 -13.41 -24.28
CA GLN A 324 23.74 -12.53 -23.91
C GLN A 324 24.14 -12.77 -22.43
N SER A 325 25.29 -13.41 -22.21
CA SER A 325 25.74 -14.09 -20.99
C SER A 325 25.79 -13.33 -19.65
N ASN A 326 25.26 -12.11 -19.50
CA ASN A 326 25.33 -11.35 -18.24
C ASN A 326 24.01 -10.72 -17.74
N SER A 327 22.87 -10.89 -18.42
CA SER A 327 21.62 -10.26 -17.95
C SER A 327 20.92 -11.10 -16.87
N ILE A 328 21.18 -10.75 -15.60
CA ILE A 328 20.46 -11.26 -14.41
C ILE A 328 18.95 -10.94 -14.48
N ALA A 329 18.58 -9.88 -15.21
CA ALA A 329 17.27 -9.63 -15.81
C ALA A 329 17.51 -8.78 -17.07
N PRO A 330 16.80 -8.98 -18.19
CA PRO A 330 16.96 -8.14 -19.37
C PRO A 330 16.25 -6.80 -19.12
N HIS A 331 16.84 -5.92 -18.30
CA HIS A 331 16.36 -4.55 -18.18
C HIS A 331 16.40 -3.91 -19.56
N GLN A 332 15.27 -3.34 -19.96
CA GLN A 332 15.22 -2.60 -21.21
C GLN A 332 15.75 -1.19 -20.97
N PRO A 333 16.46 -0.59 -21.95
CA PRO A 333 16.72 0.84 -21.93
C PRO A 333 15.40 1.60 -21.78
N LEU A 334 15.31 2.49 -20.78
CA LEU A 334 14.13 3.32 -20.61
C LEU A 334 14.04 4.33 -21.77
N PRO A 335 12.84 4.69 -22.25
CA PRO A 335 12.68 5.73 -23.26
C PRO A 335 13.34 7.06 -22.86
N ARG A 336 13.34 7.33 -21.55
CA ARG A 336 14.04 8.44 -20.92
C ARG A 336 14.54 8.01 -19.54
N SER A 337 15.77 8.39 -19.21
CA SER A 337 16.37 8.20 -17.89
C SER A 337 16.68 9.56 -17.27
N PRO A 338 15.68 10.28 -16.72
CA PRO A 338 15.92 11.57 -16.05
C PRO A 338 16.93 11.45 -14.90
N PHE A 339 17.66 12.52 -14.62
CA PHE A 339 18.55 12.56 -13.44
C PHE A 339 17.72 12.48 -12.16
N VAL A 340 18.04 11.53 -11.28
CA VAL A 340 17.31 11.30 -10.02
C VAL A 340 18.13 11.80 -8.83
N SER A 341 17.52 12.59 -7.95
CA SER A 341 18.09 12.84 -6.61
C SER A 341 17.40 11.96 -5.59
N VAL A 342 18.16 11.02 -5.01
CA VAL A 342 17.70 10.18 -3.90
C VAL A 342 17.91 10.94 -2.60
N ILE A 343 16.83 11.29 -1.92
CA ILE A 343 16.83 12.04 -0.67
C ILE A 343 16.57 11.06 0.48
N VAL A 344 17.58 10.90 1.33
CA VAL A 344 17.54 10.06 2.53
C VAL A 344 17.36 10.95 3.75
N CYS A 345 16.25 10.81 4.46
CA CYS A 345 16.04 11.52 5.74
C CYS A 345 16.50 10.64 6.90
N SER A 346 17.26 11.23 7.83
CA SER A 346 17.76 10.51 9.01
C SER A 346 17.63 11.33 10.29
N TYR A 347 17.25 10.64 11.37
CA TYR A 347 17.33 11.15 12.74
C TYR A 347 17.61 9.98 13.68
N ASN A 348 18.81 9.95 14.25
CA ASN A 348 19.37 8.83 15.01
C ASN A 348 19.30 7.50 14.23
N GLY A 349 19.74 7.53 12.97
CA GLY A 349 19.69 6.41 12.03
C GLY A 349 20.92 5.50 12.06
N GLY A 350 21.85 5.70 13.00
CA GLY A 350 23.12 4.97 13.07
C GLY A 350 23.04 3.45 12.91
N PRO A 351 22.07 2.75 13.54
CA PRO A 351 21.95 1.29 13.42
C PRO A 351 21.68 0.75 12.01
N THR A 352 21.06 1.54 11.12
CA THR A 352 20.60 1.08 9.80
C THR A 352 21.20 1.85 8.63
N LEU A 353 21.75 3.05 8.87
CA LEU A 353 22.22 3.95 7.83
C LEU A 353 23.28 3.31 6.91
N ALA A 354 24.23 2.56 7.45
CA ALA A 354 25.27 1.92 6.64
C ALA A 354 24.68 0.92 5.63
N ALA A 355 23.66 0.15 6.03
CA ALA A 355 22.98 -0.79 5.13
C ALA A 355 22.15 -0.03 4.07
N CYS A 356 21.48 1.05 4.47
CA CYS A 356 20.75 1.94 3.57
C CYS A 356 21.67 2.49 2.48
N LEU A 357 22.76 3.17 2.83
CA LEU A 357 23.68 3.78 1.87
C LEU A 357 24.37 2.72 0.98
N ASN A 358 24.74 1.56 1.53
CA ASN A 358 25.27 0.46 0.72
C ASN A 358 24.25 -0.11 -0.28
N SER A 359 22.95 -0.11 0.05
CA SER A 359 21.91 -0.50 -0.93
C SER A 359 21.80 0.52 -2.07
N LEU A 360 21.93 1.81 -1.77
CA LEU A 360 21.89 2.88 -2.77
C LEU A 360 23.12 2.89 -3.70
N ARG A 361 24.27 2.37 -3.25
CA ARG A 361 25.45 2.14 -4.11
C ARG A 361 25.23 1.03 -5.16
N LYS A 362 24.25 0.15 -4.96
CA LYS A 362 23.99 -1.03 -5.81
C LYS A 362 22.83 -0.79 -6.78
N LEU A 363 22.36 0.45 -6.92
CA LEU A 363 21.26 0.77 -7.80
C LEU A 363 21.67 0.62 -9.27
N ASN A 364 20.87 -0.11 -10.02
CA ASN A 364 20.98 -0.29 -11.46
C ASN A 364 20.19 0.83 -12.16
N TYR A 365 20.75 2.05 -12.15
CA TYR A 365 20.19 3.21 -12.80
C TYR A 365 21.32 4.12 -13.27
N PRO A 366 21.26 4.68 -14.51
CA PRO A 366 22.42 5.29 -15.13
C PRO A 366 22.94 6.54 -14.40
N GLU A 367 22.05 7.45 -14.01
CA GLU A 367 22.46 8.79 -13.54
C GLU A 367 21.64 9.23 -12.31
N TYR A 368 22.26 9.24 -11.13
CA TYR A 368 21.62 9.68 -9.88
C TYR A 368 22.62 10.25 -8.87
N GLU A 369 22.12 11.02 -7.91
CA GLU A 369 22.86 11.44 -6.71
C GLU A 369 22.15 11.00 -5.44
N VAL A 370 22.88 10.87 -4.34
CA VAL A 370 22.32 10.58 -3.02
C VAL A 370 22.59 11.76 -2.08
N ILE A 371 21.53 12.26 -1.46
CA ILE A 371 21.54 13.36 -0.51
C ILE A 371 21.05 12.82 0.83
N LEU A 372 21.91 12.83 1.84
CA LEU A 372 21.57 12.45 3.20
C LEU A 372 21.32 13.70 4.03
N VAL A 373 20.08 13.87 4.47
CA VAL A 373 19.67 14.95 5.37
C VAL A 373 19.55 14.41 6.79
N ASP A 374 20.47 14.85 7.64
CA ASP A 374 20.51 14.52 9.06
C ASP A 374 19.84 15.63 9.89
N ASP A 375 18.66 15.31 10.44
CA ASP A 375 17.79 16.20 11.22
C ASP A 375 18.21 16.28 12.71
N GLY A 376 19.50 16.52 12.94
CA GLY A 376 20.07 16.74 14.26
C GLY A 376 20.31 15.47 15.06
N SER A 377 20.83 14.41 14.42
CA SER A 377 21.19 13.16 15.09
C SER A 377 22.26 13.37 16.17
N THR A 378 22.14 12.60 17.25
CA THR A 378 23.05 12.62 18.39
C THR A 378 23.86 11.33 18.54
N ASP A 379 23.64 10.37 17.64
CA ASP A 379 24.33 9.08 17.58
C ASP A 379 25.50 9.11 16.57
N ASN A 380 25.97 7.94 16.14
CA ASN A 380 27.08 7.80 15.20
C ASN A 380 26.70 8.03 13.72
N THR A 381 25.52 8.61 13.42
CA THR A 381 25.05 8.91 12.04
C THR A 381 26.09 9.70 11.24
N ALA A 382 26.64 10.79 11.80
CA ALA A 382 27.64 11.62 11.11
C ALA A 382 28.94 10.85 10.81
N TYR A 383 29.38 9.98 11.72
CA TYR A 383 30.57 9.14 11.52
C TYR A 383 30.37 8.12 10.40
N ILE A 384 29.17 7.52 10.32
CA ILE A 384 28.82 6.60 9.23
C ILE A 384 28.76 7.37 7.91
N ALA A 385 28.09 8.52 7.86
CA ALA A 385 27.98 9.34 6.66
C ALA A 385 29.36 9.71 6.05
N ALA A 386 30.35 10.01 6.90
CA ALA A 386 31.71 10.31 6.46
C ALA A 386 32.42 9.15 5.72
N GLN A 387 31.94 7.91 5.84
CA GLN A 387 32.47 6.74 5.11
C GLN A 387 31.91 6.62 3.68
N PHE A 388 30.97 7.49 3.30
CA PHE A 388 30.32 7.54 2.00
C PHE A 388 30.56 8.92 1.36
N PRO A 389 31.79 9.24 0.91
CA PRO A 389 32.15 10.57 0.41
C PRO A 389 31.37 10.98 -0.85
N GLU A 390 30.82 10.04 -1.60
CA GLU A 390 29.95 10.28 -2.74
C GLU A 390 28.53 10.71 -2.35
N VAL A 391 28.13 10.52 -1.08
CA VAL A 391 26.83 10.95 -0.56
C VAL A 391 26.93 12.40 -0.09
N ARG A 392 26.04 13.25 -0.59
CA ARG A 392 25.95 14.64 -0.14
C ARG A 392 25.29 14.71 1.24
N TYR A 393 26.11 14.83 2.28
CA TYR A 393 25.65 14.96 3.66
C TYR A 393 25.26 16.41 3.99
N ILE A 394 24.06 16.59 4.55
CA ILE A 394 23.53 17.87 5.04
C ILE A 394 23.09 17.67 6.48
N HIS A 395 23.68 18.42 7.39
CA HIS A 395 23.27 18.44 8.79
C HIS A 395 22.44 19.69 9.09
N GLN A 396 21.34 19.52 9.82
CA GLN A 396 20.50 20.61 10.33
C GLN A 396 20.11 20.37 11.79
N SER A 397 19.67 21.41 12.49
CA SER A 397 19.00 21.23 13.79
C SER A 397 17.68 20.46 13.62
N ASN A 398 17.20 19.80 14.68
CA ASN A 398 15.97 19.00 14.59
C ASN A 398 14.73 19.88 14.34
N HIS A 399 14.28 19.94 13.09
CA HIS A 399 13.10 20.66 12.65
C HIS A 399 11.94 19.73 12.28
N GLY A 400 12.18 18.42 12.19
CA GLY A 400 11.18 17.40 11.86
C GLY A 400 11.25 16.94 10.40
N LEU A 401 10.51 15.87 10.12
CA LEU A 401 10.63 15.09 8.88
C LEU A 401 10.33 15.90 7.61
N SER A 402 9.24 16.67 7.56
CA SER A 402 8.93 17.53 6.40
C SER A 402 10.04 18.51 6.09
N HIS A 403 10.64 19.11 7.13
CA HIS A 403 11.72 20.07 6.92
C HIS A 403 12.95 19.37 6.34
N ALA A 404 13.31 18.18 6.84
CA ALA A 404 14.41 17.40 6.27
C ALA A 404 14.16 17.05 4.80
N ARG A 405 12.93 16.64 4.44
CA ARG A 405 12.54 16.34 3.05
C ARG A 405 12.65 17.55 2.13
N ASN A 406 12.22 18.72 2.60
CA ASN A 406 12.34 19.97 1.85
C ASN A 406 13.79 20.43 1.70
N THR A 407 14.60 20.34 2.76
CA THR A 407 16.04 20.63 2.70
C THR A 407 16.73 19.78 1.64
N GLY A 408 16.39 18.48 1.58
CA GLY A 408 16.87 17.59 0.53
C GLY A 408 16.43 18.01 -0.88
N ALA A 409 15.15 18.38 -1.06
CA ALA A 409 14.61 18.81 -2.34
C ALA A 409 15.26 20.10 -2.87
N ILE A 410 15.55 21.04 -1.97
CA ILE A 410 16.25 22.30 -2.29
C ILE A 410 17.69 22.01 -2.72
N ALA A 411 18.35 21.05 -2.08
CA ALA A 411 19.72 20.68 -2.42
C ALA A 411 19.82 19.82 -3.70
N ALA A 412 18.75 19.11 -4.06
CA ALA A 412 18.67 18.21 -5.19
C ALA A 412 18.84 18.90 -6.54
N LYS A 413 19.46 18.22 -7.49
CA LYS A 413 19.60 18.65 -8.90
C LYS A 413 18.73 17.82 -9.86
N GLY A 414 18.18 16.71 -9.37
CA GLY A 414 17.34 15.77 -10.10
C GLY A 414 16.10 16.41 -10.69
N GLU A 415 15.71 15.94 -11.87
CA GLU A 415 14.38 16.17 -12.43
C GLU A 415 13.33 15.34 -11.67
N VAL A 416 13.75 14.20 -11.12
CA VAL A 416 12.94 13.35 -10.25
C VAL A 416 13.54 13.36 -8.85
N LEU A 417 12.69 13.57 -7.84
CA LEU A 417 13.02 13.51 -6.42
C LEU A 417 12.51 12.19 -5.87
N ALA A 418 13.41 11.27 -5.53
CA ALA A 418 13.07 9.99 -4.93
C ALA A 418 13.39 10.01 -3.43
N TYR A 419 12.42 9.70 -2.58
CA TYR A 419 12.55 9.72 -1.13
C TYR A 419 12.65 8.32 -0.55
N THR A 420 13.57 8.17 0.40
CA THR A 420 13.65 7.01 1.28
C THR A 420 14.14 7.43 2.68
N ASP A 421 14.08 6.53 3.64
CA ASP A 421 14.47 6.80 5.03
C ASP A 421 15.73 6.01 5.40
N SER A 422 16.50 6.46 6.41
CA SER A 422 17.74 5.77 6.81
C SER A 422 17.54 4.35 7.40
N ASP A 423 16.29 3.94 7.63
CA ASP A 423 15.89 2.59 8.05
C ASP A 423 15.36 1.74 6.88
N CYS A 424 15.65 2.15 5.65
CA CYS A 424 15.25 1.48 4.43
C CYS A 424 16.44 0.95 3.62
N MET A 425 16.26 -0.20 2.98
CA MET A 425 17.19 -0.76 1.99
C MET A 425 16.47 -0.83 0.65
N ALA A 426 16.99 -0.15 -0.37
CA ALA A 426 16.42 -0.17 -1.70
C ALA A 426 16.79 -1.47 -2.43
N ASP A 427 15.86 -2.03 -3.19
CA ASP A 427 16.19 -3.04 -4.19
C ASP A 427 17.09 -2.45 -5.29
N GLY A 428 17.97 -3.26 -5.86
CA GLY A 428 18.90 -2.80 -6.90
C GLY A 428 18.20 -2.17 -8.11
N ASP A 429 16.97 -2.59 -8.41
CA ASP A 429 16.20 -2.06 -9.53
C ASP A 429 15.15 -1.03 -9.10
N TRP A 430 15.22 -0.54 -7.86
CA TRP A 430 14.22 0.36 -7.28
C TRP A 430 14.00 1.62 -8.14
N LEU A 431 15.07 2.34 -8.50
CA LEU A 431 14.97 3.53 -9.35
C LEU A 431 14.51 3.19 -10.77
N TYR A 432 14.99 2.07 -11.33
CA TYR A 432 14.56 1.61 -12.65
C TYR A 432 13.03 1.48 -12.71
N TYR A 433 12.42 0.80 -11.72
CA TYR A 433 10.97 0.60 -11.70
C TYR A 433 10.16 1.86 -11.36
N LEU A 434 10.67 2.74 -10.48
CA LEU A 434 10.02 4.04 -10.23
C LEU A 434 10.00 4.87 -11.52
N VAL A 435 11.15 5.06 -12.15
CA VAL A 435 11.29 5.91 -13.34
C VAL A 435 10.56 5.29 -14.52
N SER A 436 10.68 3.98 -14.75
CA SER A 436 9.96 3.27 -15.82
C SER A 436 8.45 3.53 -15.74
N THR A 437 7.88 3.49 -14.54
CA THR A 437 6.46 3.82 -14.33
C THR A 437 6.17 5.31 -14.51
N LEU A 438 7.04 6.22 -14.03
CA LEU A 438 6.84 7.66 -14.21
C LEU A 438 6.85 8.09 -15.68
N VAL A 439 7.69 7.47 -16.51
CA VAL A 439 7.81 7.82 -17.93
C VAL A 439 6.81 7.08 -18.81
N SER A 440 6.12 6.05 -18.30
CA SER A 440 5.13 5.29 -19.09
C SER A 440 3.76 5.97 -19.21
N GLY A 441 3.52 7.05 -18.47
CA GLY A 441 2.24 7.76 -18.49
C GLY A 441 2.37 9.18 -17.93
N ASP A 442 1.26 9.90 -17.92
CA ASP A 442 1.19 11.26 -17.36
C ASP A 442 0.98 11.19 -15.85
N TYR A 443 2.06 10.92 -15.12
CA TYR A 443 2.07 10.79 -13.67
C TYR A 443 2.92 11.90 -13.04
N ALA A 444 2.40 12.51 -11.97
CA ALA A 444 3.15 13.49 -11.17
C ALA A 444 4.12 12.81 -10.19
N GLY A 445 3.78 11.59 -9.76
CA GLY A 445 4.55 10.81 -8.81
C GLY A 445 4.27 9.32 -8.91
N VAL A 446 5.12 8.53 -8.26
CA VAL A 446 5.04 7.08 -8.17
C VAL A 446 5.53 6.61 -6.81
N GLY A 447 4.99 5.52 -6.31
CA GLY A 447 5.59 4.81 -5.17
C GLY A 447 5.55 3.30 -5.37
N GLY A 448 6.05 2.58 -4.38
CA GLY A 448 6.09 1.12 -4.42
C GLY A 448 5.90 0.47 -3.04
N PRO A 449 6.01 -0.87 -2.95
CA PRO A 449 5.87 -1.58 -1.69
C PRO A 449 6.99 -1.25 -0.70
N ASN A 450 6.63 -1.10 0.58
CA ASN A 450 7.59 -1.17 1.69
C ASN A 450 7.45 -2.53 2.36
N ILE A 451 8.43 -3.40 2.16
CA ILE A 451 8.40 -4.78 2.62
C ILE A 451 9.05 -4.88 3.98
N THR A 452 8.43 -5.62 4.90
CA THR A 452 9.05 -5.84 6.20
C THR A 452 10.12 -6.92 6.05
N PRO A 453 11.39 -6.67 6.43
CA PRO A 453 12.41 -7.71 6.40
C PRO A 453 12.04 -8.86 7.36
N PRO A 454 12.56 -10.08 7.14
CA PRO A 454 12.28 -11.21 8.01
C PRO A 454 12.54 -10.89 9.48
N ALA A 455 11.57 -11.18 10.33
CA ALA A 455 11.64 -10.95 11.76
C ALA A 455 12.80 -11.75 12.38
N GLN A 456 13.58 -11.08 13.22
CA GLN A 456 14.65 -11.70 14.00
C GLN A 456 14.13 -12.37 15.27
N ASN A 457 12.97 -11.94 15.77
CA ASN A 457 12.31 -12.54 16.93
C ASN A 457 10.77 -12.42 16.83
N TRP A 458 10.09 -13.19 17.66
CA TRP A 458 8.63 -13.31 17.62
C TRP A 458 7.87 -11.99 17.88
N ILE A 459 8.43 -11.04 18.65
CA ILE A 459 7.81 -9.72 18.87
C ILE A 459 7.82 -8.93 17.57
N GLN A 460 8.92 -8.96 16.83
CA GLN A 460 9.01 -8.28 15.53
C GLN A 460 7.96 -8.83 14.55
N ALA A 461 7.80 -10.16 14.52
CA ALA A 461 6.78 -10.81 13.69
C ALA A 461 5.36 -10.40 14.09
N CYS A 462 5.06 -10.30 15.39
CA CYS A 462 3.77 -9.80 15.87
C CYS A 462 3.53 -8.34 15.48
N VAL A 463 4.54 -7.47 15.60
CA VAL A 463 4.42 -6.05 15.24
C VAL A 463 4.27 -5.88 13.72
N ALA A 464 4.96 -6.70 12.93
CA ALA A 464 4.84 -6.71 11.48
C ALA A 464 3.43 -7.13 11.01
N GLY A 465 2.84 -8.14 11.67
CA GLY A 465 1.48 -8.63 11.40
C GLY A 465 0.36 -7.83 12.09
N ALA A 466 0.69 -6.83 12.91
CA ALA A 466 -0.29 -6.00 13.60
C ALA A 466 -0.91 -4.95 12.66
N PRO A 467 -2.18 -4.54 12.88
CA PRO A 467 -2.81 -3.50 12.07
C PRO A 467 -2.19 -2.11 12.30
N GLY A 468 -2.35 -1.23 11.31
CA GLY A 468 -1.93 0.17 11.42
C GLY A 468 -0.48 0.46 11.04
N GLY A 469 0.17 -0.43 10.28
CA GLY A 469 1.49 -0.18 9.68
C GLY A 469 1.45 0.85 8.54
N PRO A 470 2.62 1.38 8.12
CA PRO A 470 2.73 2.27 6.96
C PRO A 470 2.49 1.48 5.66
N SER A 471 1.27 1.50 5.12
CA SER A 471 0.93 0.82 3.87
C SER A 471 0.45 1.84 2.84
N HIS A 472 0.72 1.57 1.57
CA HIS A 472 0.17 2.34 0.45
C HIS A 472 -1.32 2.02 0.24
N VAL A 473 -2.02 2.94 -0.42
CA VAL A 473 -3.45 2.87 -0.70
C VAL A 473 -3.68 2.97 -2.20
N LEU A 474 -4.31 1.95 -2.79
CA LEU A 474 -4.47 1.81 -4.24
C LEU A 474 -5.91 2.12 -4.68
N LEU A 475 -6.07 3.05 -5.64
CA LEU A 475 -7.33 3.31 -6.33
C LEU A 475 -7.61 2.26 -7.41
N THR A 476 -6.56 1.85 -8.11
CA THR A 476 -6.55 0.78 -9.12
C THR A 476 -5.28 -0.05 -8.97
N ASP A 477 -5.06 -1.04 -9.83
CA ASP A 477 -3.83 -1.83 -9.80
C ASP A 477 -2.55 -1.02 -10.09
N THR A 478 -2.68 0.20 -10.63
CA THR A 478 -1.57 1.04 -11.10
C THR A 478 -1.61 2.47 -10.58
N VAL A 479 -2.69 2.88 -9.91
CA VAL A 479 -2.89 4.24 -9.39
C VAL A 479 -3.05 4.19 -7.88
N ALA A 480 -2.26 5.01 -7.18
CA ALA A 480 -2.30 5.15 -5.74
C ALA A 480 -3.06 6.41 -5.31
N GLU A 481 -3.82 6.29 -4.22
CA GLU A 481 -4.31 7.42 -3.43
C GLU A 481 -3.23 7.91 -2.46
N HIS A 482 -2.37 7.01 -1.97
CA HIS A 482 -1.28 7.35 -1.05
C HIS A 482 -0.12 6.39 -1.21
N ILE A 483 1.08 6.98 -1.24
CA ILE A 483 2.36 6.28 -1.24
C ILE A 483 3.18 6.72 -0.01
N PRO A 484 3.75 5.79 0.76
CA PRO A 484 4.49 6.12 1.99
C PRO A 484 5.77 6.90 1.73
N GLY A 485 6.11 7.78 2.68
CA GLY A 485 7.31 8.64 2.59
C GLY A 485 8.65 7.92 2.42
N CYS A 486 8.72 6.64 2.78
CA CYS A 486 9.92 5.81 2.66
C CYS A 486 10.13 5.17 1.27
N ASN A 487 9.14 5.26 0.38
CA ASN A 487 9.19 4.72 -0.97
C ASN A 487 8.26 5.52 -1.92
N MET A 488 8.70 6.73 -2.25
CA MET A 488 7.98 7.63 -3.16
C MET A 488 8.95 8.41 -4.05
N ALA A 489 8.52 8.73 -5.26
CA ALA A 489 9.23 9.62 -6.16
C ALA A 489 8.26 10.57 -6.86
N PHE A 490 8.68 11.81 -7.08
CA PHE A 490 7.90 12.82 -7.77
C PHE A 490 8.76 13.55 -8.78
N TYR A 491 8.16 14.01 -9.87
CA TYR A 491 8.82 15.02 -10.68
C TYR A 491 9.00 16.30 -9.87
N ARG A 492 10.14 16.97 -10.06
CA ARG A 492 10.45 18.26 -9.43
C ARG A 492 9.36 19.29 -9.72
N TRP A 493 8.87 19.38 -10.96
CA TRP A 493 7.83 20.34 -11.32
C TRP A 493 6.57 20.16 -10.47
N ALA A 494 6.18 18.90 -10.19
CA ALA A 494 5.01 18.60 -9.38
C ALA A 494 5.24 18.97 -7.92
N PHE A 495 6.45 18.70 -7.42
CA PHE A 495 6.87 19.09 -6.07
C PHE A 495 6.88 20.61 -5.87
N ASP A 496 7.50 21.35 -6.79
CA ASP A 496 7.63 22.80 -6.72
C ASP A 496 6.26 23.48 -6.84
N THR A 497 5.40 22.99 -7.73
CA THR A 497 4.03 23.54 -7.89
C THR A 497 3.18 23.33 -6.64
N MET A 498 3.39 22.24 -5.91
CA MET A 498 2.72 21.99 -4.62
C MET A 498 3.35 22.76 -3.46
N GLY A 499 4.49 23.43 -3.63
CA GLY A 499 5.19 24.12 -2.55
C GLY A 499 5.87 23.18 -1.53
N GLY A 500 6.15 21.93 -1.92
CA GLY A 500 6.83 20.93 -1.09
C GLY A 500 6.00 20.34 0.06
N PHE A 501 6.68 19.70 1.02
CA PHE A 501 6.04 19.12 2.22
C PHE A 501 5.71 20.20 3.24
N ASP A 502 4.56 20.11 3.90
CA ASP A 502 4.18 21.10 4.89
C ASP A 502 4.98 20.92 6.20
N PRO A 503 5.74 21.94 6.66
CA PRO A 503 6.57 21.84 7.86
C PRO A 503 5.81 21.64 9.18
N GLU A 504 4.48 21.82 9.21
CA GLU A 504 3.68 21.50 10.40
C GLU A 504 3.76 20.00 10.76
N TYR A 505 4.00 19.14 9.77
CA TYR A 505 4.15 17.70 9.96
C TYR A 505 5.58 17.34 10.38
N ARG A 506 5.82 17.29 11.70
CA ARG A 506 7.15 16.96 12.22
C ARG A 506 7.46 15.46 12.30
N LYS A 507 6.42 14.61 12.43
CA LYS A 507 6.58 13.17 12.73
C LYS A 507 6.02 12.23 11.66
N ALA A 508 4.83 12.53 11.13
CA ALA A 508 4.09 11.69 10.19
C ALA A 508 2.96 12.51 9.52
N GLY A 509 2.40 11.97 8.44
CA GLY A 509 1.25 12.52 7.72
C GLY A 509 1.60 13.55 6.66
N ASP A 510 2.88 13.90 6.52
CA ASP A 510 3.37 14.77 5.46
C ASP A 510 3.26 14.12 4.07
N ASP A 511 3.51 12.82 4.00
CA ASP A 511 3.30 12.01 2.80
C ASP A 511 1.82 11.94 2.39
N VAL A 512 0.90 11.78 3.35
CA VAL A 512 -0.55 11.79 3.11
C VAL A 512 -1.03 13.16 2.63
N ASP A 513 -0.62 14.23 3.29
CA ASP A 513 -0.95 15.62 2.91
C ASP A 513 -0.49 15.91 1.48
N PHE A 514 0.76 15.61 1.18
CA PHE A 514 1.34 15.85 -0.14
C PHE A 514 0.62 15.04 -1.24
N CYS A 515 0.36 13.75 -1.02
CA CYS A 515 -0.37 12.91 -1.98
C CYS A 515 -1.79 13.44 -2.23
N TRP A 516 -2.49 13.90 -1.20
CA TRP A 516 -3.84 14.44 -1.34
C TRP A 516 -3.86 15.80 -2.02
N ARG A 517 -2.85 16.66 -1.81
CA ARG A 517 -2.72 17.93 -2.54
C ARG A 517 -2.47 17.72 -4.04
N ILE A 518 -1.57 16.80 -4.39
CA ILE A 518 -1.31 16.39 -5.78
C ILE A 518 -2.62 15.93 -6.46
N GLN A 519 -3.41 15.08 -5.80
CA GLN A 519 -4.68 14.59 -6.35
C GLN A 519 -5.75 15.69 -6.43
N GLN A 520 -5.82 16.61 -5.46
CA GLN A 520 -6.73 17.75 -5.51
C GLN A 520 -6.39 18.73 -6.63
N ALA A 521 -5.11 18.81 -7.03
CA ALA A 521 -4.67 19.55 -8.20
C ALA A 521 -5.00 18.83 -9.54
N GLY A 522 -5.58 17.63 -9.50
CA GLY A 522 -5.99 16.86 -10.68
C GLY A 522 -4.91 15.94 -11.24
N TRP A 523 -3.76 15.80 -10.58
CA TRP A 523 -2.68 14.92 -11.05
C TRP A 523 -2.79 13.50 -10.48
N VAL A 524 -2.17 12.56 -11.20
CA VAL A 524 -2.22 11.14 -10.90
C VAL A 524 -0.92 10.68 -10.25
N ILE A 525 -1.04 9.86 -9.21
CA ILE A 525 0.08 9.18 -8.56
C ILE A 525 0.03 7.71 -8.97
N ALA A 526 1.07 7.24 -9.64
CA ALA A 526 1.20 5.85 -10.05
C ALA A 526 1.68 4.95 -8.91
N PHE A 527 1.53 3.65 -9.13
CA PHE A 527 2.06 2.61 -8.27
C PHE A 527 2.86 1.60 -9.09
N SER A 528 4.10 1.36 -8.66
CA SER A 528 4.98 0.35 -9.24
C SER A 528 5.15 -0.80 -8.25
N PRO A 529 4.53 -1.98 -8.48
CA PRO A 529 4.63 -3.09 -7.54
C PRO A 529 6.06 -3.65 -7.44
N ALA A 530 6.93 -3.36 -8.41
CA ALA A 530 8.29 -3.86 -8.48
C ALA A 530 9.33 -2.91 -7.86
N ALA A 531 8.97 -1.65 -7.61
CA ALA A 531 9.82 -0.67 -6.94
C ALA A 531 9.86 -0.93 -5.43
N ILE A 532 10.65 -1.91 -5.01
CA ILE A 532 10.64 -2.42 -3.63
C ILE A 532 11.68 -1.72 -2.76
N VAL A 533 11.27 -1.46 -1.51
CA VAL A 533 12.16 -1.07 -0.42
C VAL A 533 11.91 -1.99 0.77
N TRP A 534 12.95 -2.52 1.40
CA TRP A 534 12.84 -3.19 2.71
C TRP A 534 12.87 -2.15 3.82
N HIS A 535 11.79 -2.06 4.60
CA HIS A 535 11.65 -1.09 5.69
C HIS A 535 11.86 -1.75 7.05
N TYR A 536 12.97 -1.43 7.71
CA TYR A 536 13.30 -1.92 9.05
C TYR A 536 12.48 -1.15 10.09
N ARG A 537 11.24 -1.58 10.26
CA ARG A 537 10.30 -1.01 11.23
C ARG A 537 10.89 -1.08 12.64
N ARG A 538 10.50 -0.15 13.51
CA ARG A 538 10.93 -0.15 14.92
C ARG A 538 10.22 -1.28 15.68
N PHE A 539 10.82 -2.47 15.70
CA PHE A 539 10.19 -3.71 16.15
C PHE A 539 10.03 -3.89 17.68
N THR A 540 9.80 -2.81 18.44
CA THR A 540 9.47 -2.89 19.88
C THR A 540 8.04 -2.43 20.12
N LEU A 541 7.37 -3.00 21.13
CA LEU A 541 6.01 -2.61 21.50
C LEU A 541 5.89 -1.11 21.80
N ARG A 542 6.87 -0.55 22.53
CA ARG A 542 6.91 0.88 22.84
C ARG A 542 7.02 1.74 21.58
N ALA A 543 7.85 1.33 20.63
CA ALA A 543 8.01 2.07 19.38
C ALA A 543 6.75 1.97 18.49
N PHE A 544 6.09 0.80 18.44
CA PHE A 544 4.80 0.64 17.77
C PHE A 544 3.74 1.56 18.37
N LEU A 545 3.55 1.58 19.69
CA LEU A 545 2.56 2.46 20.32
C LEU A 545 2.88 3.95 20.10
N LYS A 546 4.17 4.33 20.16
CA LYS A 546 4.61 5.70 19.85
C LYS A 546 4.36 6.07 18.38
N GLN A 547 4.46 5.11 17.46
CA GLN A 547 4.11 5.31 16.06
C GLN A 547 2.60 5.53 15.89
N GLN A 548 1.76 4.73 16.57
CA GLN A 548 0.30 4.90 16.55
C GLN A 548 -0.14 6.24 17.17
N ASP A 549 0.55 6.68 18.23
CA ASP A 549 0.38 8.03 18.80
C ASP A 549 0.70 9.13 17.78
N GLY A 550 1.84 9.01 17.08
CA GLY A 550 2.22 9.95 16.01
C GLY A 550 1.22 9.96 14.83
N TYR A 551 0.68 8.80 14.45
CA TYR A 551 -0.36 8.71 13.43
C TYR A 551 -1.68 9.35 13.88
N GLY A 552 -2.04 9.23 15.16
CA GLY A 552 -3.21 9.91 15.71
C GLY A 552 -3.07 11.43 15.69
N GLU A 553 -1.89 11.95 16.02
CA GLU A 553 -1.55 13.37 15.93
C GLU A 553 -1.65 13.85 14.47
N ALA A 554 -1.02 13.12 13.55
CA ALA A 554 -1.01 13.42 12.12
C ALA A 554 -2.43 13.41 11.51
N GLU A 555 -3.25 12.39 11.80
CA GLU A 555 -4.66 12.33 11.37
C GLU A 555 -5.44 13.56 11.84
N SER A 556 -5.18 14.04 13.06
CA SER A 556 -5.85 15.22 13.60
C SER A 556 -5.50 16.46 12.79
N LEU A 557 -4.22 16.64 12.43
CA LEU A 557 -3.73 17.76 11.63
C LEU A 557 -4.26 17.69 10.19
N LEU A 558 -4.12 16.53 9.54
CA LEU A 558 -4.64 16.22 8.21
C LEU A 558 -6.14 16.49 8.12
N ARG A 559 -6.90 16.09 9.14
CA ARG A 559 -8.34 16.32 9.19
C ARG A 559 -8.68 17.78 9.04
N PHE A 560 -7.85 18.74 9.43
CA PHE A 560 -8.19 20.15 9.29
C PHE A 560 -7.92 20.73 7.90
N LYS A 561 -6.97 20.15 7.16
CA LYS A 561 -6.61 20.56 5.79
C LYS A 561 -7.42 19.81 4.73
N HIS A 562 -7.80 18.57 5.03
CA HIS A 562 -8.32 17.62 4.06
C HIS A 562 -9.63 16.97 4.52
N LEU A 563 -10.59 17.80 4.95
CA LEU A 563 -11.84 17.36 5.57
C LEU A 563 -12.67 16.39 4.73
N ILE A 564 -12.58 16.49 3.40
CA ILE A 564 -13.28 15.61 2.45
C ILE A 564 -12.83 14.13 2.56
N PHE A 565 -11.64 13.88 3.12
CA PHE A 565 -11.07 12.54 3.31
C PHE A 565 -11.28 12.02 4.75
N PHE A 566 -12.23 12.56 5.52
CA PHE A 566 -12.49 12.10 6.89
C PHE A 566 -13.97 11.78 7.14
N GLY A 567 -14.21 10.70 7.89
CA GLY A 567 -15.53 10.32 8.36
C GLY A 567 -16.05 11.19 9.52
N PRO A 568 -17.34 11.03 9.89
CA PRO A 568 -17.95 11.76 11.01
C PRO A 568 -17.26 11.50 12.37
N THR A 569 -16.61 10.35 12.55
CA THR A 569 -15.88 9.89 13.75
C THR A 569 -14.42 10.38 13.82
N GLY A 570 -13.91 11.09 12.81
CA GLY A 570 -12.52 11.56 12.84
C GLY A 570 -11.49 10.64 12.21
N THR A 571 -11.86 9.46 11.70
CA THR A 571 -10.95 8.56 10.99
C THR A 571 -10.77 9.00 9.54
N ALA A 572 -9.55 8.84 9.01
CA ALA A 572 -9.30 8.99 7.58
C ALA A 572 -10.14 7.97 6.80
N LYS A 573 -10.79 8.45 5.73
CA LYS A 573 -11.56 7.65 4.78
C LYS A 573 -10.74 7.59 3.49
N TRP A 574 -10.23 6.40 3.21
CA TRP A 574 -9.57 6.08 1.96
C TRP A 574 -10.62 5.72 0.91
N ARG A 575 -10.44 6.24 -0.32
CA ARG A 575 -11.20 5.82 -1.50
C ARG A 575 -10.68 4.48 -2.03
N GLY A 576 -9.37 4.28 -1.94
CA GLY A 576 -8.66 3.09 -2.38
C GLY A 576 -8.56 2.00 -1.30
N GLN A 577 -7.82 0.95 -1.64
CA GLN A 577 -7.60 -0.22 -0.79
C GLN A 577 -6.20 -0.22 -0.17
N ILE A 578 -6.13 -0.48 1.13
CA ILE A 578 -4.86 -0.59 1.84
C ILE A 578 -4.19 -1.92 1.49
N TYR A 579 -2.98 -1.86 0.93
CA TYR A 579 -2.23 -3.04 0.54
C TYR A 579 -1.85 -3.94 1.72
N GLY A 580 -1.87 -5.26 1.49
CA GLY A 580 -1.46 -6.27 2.47
C GLY A 580 -2.41 -6.44 3.66
N THR A 581 -3.47 -5.65 3.80
CA THR A 581 -4.42 -5.86 4.90
C THR A 581 -5.21 -7.16 4.72
N PRO A 582 -5.30 -8.03 5.75
CA PRO A 582 -6.14 -9.22 5.68
C PRO A 582 -7.55 -8.80 5.34
N ARG A 583 -8.08 -9.29 4.21
CA ARG A 583 -9.42 -8.97 3.72
C ARG A 583 -10.45 -9.26 4.83
N PHE A 584 -10.90 -8.22 5.53
CA PHE A 584 -11.84 -8.33 6.64
C PHE A 584 -13.23 -8.63 6.05
N SER A 585 -13.70 -9.87 6.18
CA SER A 585 -14.90 -10.29 5.43
C SER A 585 -15.68 -11.48 6.02
N TRP A 586 -15.47 -11.85 7.29
CA TRP A 586 -16.15 -13.08 7.79
C TRP A 586 -17.36 -12.84 8.70
N PHE A 587 -17.30 -11.85 9.58
CA PHE A 587 -18.41 -11.62 10.52
C PHE A 587 -19.52 -10.72 9.96
N VAL A 588 -19.26 -9.91 8.92
CA VAL A 588 -20.22 -8.91 8.42
C VAL A 588 -20.39 -8.93 6.90
N ASN A 589 -19.32 -9.04 6.10
CA ASN A 589 -19.39 -8.94 4.63
C ASN A 589 -18.70 -10.12 3.94
N ARG A 590 -19.41 -11.12 3.39
CA ARG A 590 -18.77 -12.22 2.63
C ARG A 590 -18.23 -11.70 1.29
N THR A 591 -17.00 -12.09 0.93
CA THR A 591 -16.48 -11.89 -0.43
C THR A 591 -17.35 -12.64 -1.44
N VAL A 592 -17.75 -11.97 -2.51
CA VAL A 592 -18.51 -12.57 -3.60
C VAL A 592 -17.53 -12.88 -4.73
N ILE A 593 -17.43 -14.16 -5.09
CA ILE A 593 -16.82 -14.57 -6.36
C ILE A 593 -17.85 -14.31 -7.44
N TYR A 594 -17.46 -13.63 -8.50
CA TYR A 594 -18.29 -13.57 -9.70
C TYR A 594 -18.17 -14.88 -10.45
N HIS A 595 -19.28 -15.57 -10.68
CA HIS A 595 -19.26 -16.86 -11.35
C HIS A 595 -19.82 -16.79 -12.78
N GLY A 596 -20.32 -15.63 -13.22
CA GLY A 596 -21.11 -15.52 -14.45
C GLY A 596 -22.42 -16.33 -14.40
N ILE A 597 -23.10 -16.44 -15.54
CA ILE A 597 -24.30 -17.27 -15.68
C ILE A 597 -23.88 -18.75 -15.56
N PHE A 598 -24.61 -19.52 -14.75
CA PHE A 598 -24.36 -20.95 -14.45
C PHE A 598 -22.98 -21.32 -13.85
N GLY A 599 -22.07 -20.38 -13.65
CA GLY A 599 -20.70 -20.68 -13.24
C GLY A 599 -19.69 -20.68 -14.39
N GLU A 600 -20.09 -20.22 -15.56
CA GLU A 600 -19.27 -20.21 -16.77
C GLU A 600 -18.71 -18.83 -17.11
N GLY A 601 -18.65 -17.92 -16.13
CA GLY A 601 -17.93 -16.67 -16.30
C GLY A 601 -16.49 -16.95 -16.70
N PHE A 602 -16.08 -16.45 -17.87
CA PHE A 602 -14.71 -16.57 -18.38
C PHE A 602 -13.67 -15.99 -17.42
N PHE A 603 -14.04 -14.97 -16.64
CA PHE A 603 -13.18 -14.31 -15.65
C PHE A 603 -13.86 -14.27 -14.29
N GLN A 604 -13.65 -15.30 -13.47
CA GLN A 604 -14.21 -15.36 -12.12
C GLN A 604 -13.30 -14.62 -11.14
N SER A 605 -13.64 -13.37 -10.87
CA SER A 605 -12.90 -12.52 -9.94
C SER A 605 -13.54 -12.46 -8.56
N ILE A 606 -12.70 -12.27 -7.53
CA ILE A 606 -13.18 -11.87 -6.19
C ILE A 606 -13.40 -10.37 -6.18
N TYR A 607 -14.62 -9.95 -5.83
CA TYR A 607 -14.86 -8.56 -5.48
C TYR A 607 -14.51 -8.33 -4.01
N PRO A 608 -13.53 -7.45 -3.72
CA PRO A 608 -13.20 -7.07 -2.35
C PRO A 608 -14.38 -6.34 -1.72
N THR A 609 -14.71 -6.72 -0.49
CA THR A 609 -15.70 -5.99 0.31
C THR A 609 -15.01 -4.79 0.96
N PRO A 610 -15.63 -3.60 0.98
CA PRO A 610 -15.11 -2.44 1.71
C PRO A 610 -14.83 -2.78 3.18
N GLN A 611 -13.93 -2.03 3.83
CA GLN A 611 -13.74 -2.11 5.28
C GLN A 611 -15.10 -1.97 5.98
N SER A 612 -15.34 -2.81 6.99
CA SER A 612 -16.60 -2.79 7.72
C SER A 612 -16.68 -1.55 8.60
N ASP A 613 -17.57 -0.61 8.25
CA ASP A 613 -17.87 0.57 9.07
C ASP A 613 -18.27 0.19 10.51
N ILE A 614 -18.94 -0.96 10.67
CA ILE A 614 -19.32 -1.51 11.97
C ILE A 614 -18.07 -1.84 12.80
N ALA A 615 -17.08 -2.54 12.21
CA ALA A 615 -15.85 -2.88 12.91
C ALA A 615 -15.06 -1.63 13.31
N ALA A 616 -14.97 -0.63 12.41
CA ALA A 616 -14.34 0.65 12.71
C ALA A 616 -15.04 1.37 13.88
N TYR A 617 -16.38 1.33 13.93
CA TYR A 617 -17.16 1.92 15.02
C TYR A 617 -16.98 1.17 16.34
N LEU A 618 -17.01 -0.16 16.34
CA LEU A 618 -16.81 -1.01 17.53
C LEU A 618 -15.41 -0.85 18.16
N SER A 619 -14.43 -0.39 17.38
CA SER A 619 -13.07 -0.10 17.86
C SER A 619 -12.81 1.39 18.11
N SER A 620 -13.83 2.25 17.97
CA SER A 620 -13.70 3.70 18.15
C SER A 620 -13.63 4.11 19.62
N ILE A 621 -12.96 5.24 19.90
CA ILE A 621 -12.86 5.74 21.29
C ILE A 621 -14.22 6.18 21.83
N GLU A 622 -15.15 6.62 20.97
CA GLU A 622 -16.51 6.96 21.35
C GLU A 622 -17.27 5.74 21.86
N TRP A 623 -17.10 4.59 21.19
CA TRP A 623 -17.68 3.32 21.63
C TRP A 623 -17.13 2.89 22.99
N PHE A 624 -15.82 2.99 23.18
CA PHE A 624 -15.17 2.69 24.46
C PHE A 624 -15.59 3.65 25.57
N ALA A 625 -15.64 4.96 25.30
CA ALA A 625 -16.09 5.96 26.27
C ALA A 625 -17.54 5.70 26.68
N LEU A 626 -18.42 5.36 25.73
CA LEU A 626 -19.80 4.97 26.01
C LEU A 626 -19.86 3.67 26.81
N THR A 627 -19.01 2.69 26.51
CA THR A 627 -18.93 1.41 27.25
C THR A 627 -18.51 1.65 28.69
N ILE A 628 -17.47 2.44 28.94
CA ILE A 628 -17.02 2.80 30.30
C ILE A 628 -18.11 3.57 31.05
N PHE A 629 -18.77 4.52 30.38
CA PHE A 629 -19.89 5.26 30.93
C PHE A 629 -21.03 4.34 31.36
N LEU A 630 -21.41 3.38 30.51
CA LEU A 630 -22.46 2.40 30.81
C LEU A 630 -22.04 1.40 31.88
N PHE A 631 -20.75 1.05 32.00
CA PHE A 631 -20.24 0.29 33.15
C PHE A 631 -20.46 1.07 34.45
N GLY A 632 -20.11 2.36 34.48
CA GLY A 632 -20.36 3.23 35.63
C GLY A 632 -21.84 3.33 35.98
N LEU A 633 -22.70 3.51 34.96
CA LEU A 633 -24.15 3.52 35.15
C LEU A 633 -24.68 2.16 35.65
N GLY A 634 -24.09 1.05 35.18
CA GLY A 634 -24.43 -0.31 35.57
C GLY A 634 -24.14 -0.65 37.03
N ILE A 635 -23.23 0.08 37.70
CA ILE A 635 -23.05 -0.04 39.16
C ILE A 635 -24.38 0.27 39.86
N PHE A 636 -25.06 1.31 39.40
CA PHE A 636 -26.29 1.85 39.98
C PHE A 636 -27.57 1.26 39.39
N LEU A 637 -27.54 0.85 38.12
CA LEU A 637 -28.66 0.24 37.42
C LEU A 637 -28.28 -1.18 36.98
N PRO A 638 -28.47 -2.21 37.84
CA PRO A 638 -28.04 -3.58 37.55
C PRO A 638 -28.59 -4.14 36.23
N ALA A 639 -29.80 -3.74 35.82
CA ALA A 639 -30.41 -4.14 34.56
C ALA A 639 -29.59 -3.72 33.32
N LEU A 640 -28.81 -2.63 33.41
CA LEU A 640 -27.98 -2.14 32.32
C LEU A 640 -26.59 -2.77 32.27
N ARG A 641 -26.19 -3.59 33.25
CA ARG A 641 -24.84 -4.19 33.31
C ARG A 641 -24.52 -5.05 32.09
N ILE A 642 -25.52 -5.71 31.50
CA ILE A 642 -25.31 -6.58 30.34
C ILE A 642 -24.87 -5.81 29.08
N VAL A 643 -25.33 -4.57 28.92
CA VAL A 643 -25.07 -3.74 27.74
C VAL A 643 -23.56 -3.47 27.54
N PRO A 644 -22.81 -2.92 28.51
CA PRO A 644 -21.38 -2.69 28.35
C PRO A 644 -20.57 -3.99 28.21
N TYR A 645 -21.01 -5.12 28.79
CA TYR A 645 -20.38 -6.42 28.53
C TYR A 645 -20.53 -6.84 27.05
N LEU A 646 -21.73 -6.70 26.47
CA LEU A 646 -21.96 -6.97 25.05
C LEU A 646 -21.15 -6.02 24.17
N MET A 647 -21.06 -4.74 24.55
CA MET A 647 -20.26 -3.75 23.80
C MET A 647 -18.77 -4.08 23.79
N LEU A 648 -18.20 -4.44 24.96
CA LEU A 648 -16.81 -4.88 25.07
C LEU A 648 -16.58 -6.20 24.33
N GLY A 649 -17.56 -7.12 24.39
CA GLY A 649 -17.55 -8.36 23.62
C GLY A 649 -17.45 -8.12 22.12
N GLY A 650 -18.22 -7.16 21.58
CA GLY A 650 -18.15 -6.74 20.18
C GLY A 650 -16.74 -6.26 19.79
N THR A 651 -16.11 -5.44 20.62
CA THR A 651 -14.73 -4.98 20.36
C THR A 651 -13.70 -6.10 20.46
N LEU A 652 -13.87 -7.02 21.41
CA LEU A 652 -12.99 -8.18 21.55
C LEU A 652 -13.13 -9.12 20.35
N CYS A 653 -14.34 -9.32 19.81
CA CYS A 653 -14.54 -10.09 18.57
C CYS A 653 -13.76 -9.51 17.39
N VAL A 654 -13.70 -8.18 17.26
CA VAL A 654 -12.86 -7.53 16.24
C VAL A 654 -11.38 -7.86 16.47
N ALA A 655 -10.86 -7.72 17.70
CA ALA A 655 -9.47 -8.04 18.02
C ALA A 655 -9.12 -9.53 17.79
N VAL A 656 -10.01 -10.45 18.19
CA VAL A 656 -9.87 -11.90 17.96
C VAL A 656 -9.85 -12.21 16.46
N SER A 657 -10.58 -11.47 15.63
CA SER A 657 -10.52 -11.69 14.19
C SER A 657 -9.13 -11.40 13.60
N TYR A 658 -8.42 -10.38 14.12
CA TYR A 658 -7.02 -10.11 13.74
C TYR A 658 -6.08 -11.21 14.24
N MET A 659 -6.28 -11.70 15.47
CA MET A 659 -5.52 -12.82 16.03
C MET A 659 -5.50 -14.06 15.12
N VAL A 660 -6.65 -14.39 14.52
CA VAL A 660 -6.80 -15.57 13.67
C VAL A 660 -6.15 -15.37 12.29
N ARG A 661 -6.11 -14.14 11.77
CA ARG A 661 -5.76 -13.85 10.38
C ARG A 661 -4.44 -13.13 10.15
N ALA A 662 -3.81 -12.62 11.22
CA ALA A 662 -2.57 -11.89 11.07
C ALA A 662 -1.50 -12.78 10.43
N PRO A 663 -0.82 -12.29 9.38
CA PRO A 663 0.31 -12.99 8.79
C PRO A 663 1.47 -12.93 9.78
N ILE A 664 1.71 -14.04 10.48
CA ILE A 664 2.87 -14.23 11.35
C ILE A 664 3.76 -15.26 10.65
N GLU A 665 5.06 -15.00 10.61
CA GLU A 665 6.01 -15.96 10.04
C GLU A 665 5.85 -17.34 10.71
N PRO A 666 5.79 -18.45 9.94
CA PRO A 666 5.50 -19.78 10.48
C PRO A 666 6.39 -20.18 11.66
N LYS A 667 7.65 -19.75 11.66
CA LYS A 667 8.62 -20.01 12.74
C LYS A 667 8.25 -19.37 14.09
N PHE A 668 7.41 -18.33 14.07
CA PHE A 668 6.98 -17.57 15.26
C PHE A 668 5.48 -17.65 15.53
N ASP A 669 4.71 -18.32 14.66
CA ASP A 669 3.26 -18.45 14.78
C ASP A 669 2.87 -19.39 15.93
N THR A 670 2.82 -18.81 17.13
CA THR A 670 2.46 -19.51 18.38
C THR A 670 1.20 -18.88 18.97
N VAL A 671 0.52 -19.59 19.86
CA VAL A 671 -0.63 -19.05 20.61
C VAL A 671 -0.26 -17.74 21.32
N ARG A 672 0.94 -17.66 21.89
CA ARG A 672 1.44 -16.44 22.57
C ARG A 672 1.61 -15.28 21.59
N ALA A 673 2.16 -15.53 20.40
CA ALA A 673 2.33 -14.52 19.35
C ALA A 673 0.97 -14.01 18.85
N ARG A 674 0.02 -14.91 18.62
CA ARG A 674 -1.36 -14.57 18.23
C ARG A 674 -2.05 -13.72 19.29
N LEU A 675 -1.95 -14.09 20.57
CA LEU A 675 -2.50 -13.29 21.67
C LEU A 675 -1.89 -11.88 21.73
N LEU A 676 -0.58 -11.74 21.46
CA LEU A 676 0.04 -10.42 21.39
C LEU A 676 -0.52 -9.59 20.24
N VAL A 677 -0.73 -10.17 19.05
CA VAL A 677 -1.37 -9.48 17.93
C VAL A 677 -2.79 -9.05 18.28
N MET A 678 -3.56 -9.89 18.98
CA MET A 678 -4.88 -9.52 19.50
C MET A 678 -4.81 -8.28 20.39
N LEU A 679 -3.87 -8.26 21.34
CA LEU A 679 -3.67 -7.13 22.25
C LEU A 679 -3.25 -5.86 21.50
N LEU A 680 -2.38 -5.98 20.50
CA LEU A 680 -1.97 -4.86 19.65
C LEU A 680 -3.15 -4.33 18.82
N ALA A 681 -3.95 -5.21 18.22
CA ALA A 681 -5.16 -4.84 17.48
C ALA A 681 -6.22 -4.17 18.37
N PHE A 682 -6.27 -4.53 19.65
CA PHE A 682 -7.13 -3.88 20.64
C PHE A 682 -6.58 -2.52 21.10
N ALA A 683 -5.28 -2.42 21.38
CA ALA A 683 -4.65 -1.21 21.92
C ALA A 683 -4.44 -0.12 20.86
N GLN A 684 -4.18 -0.50 19.61
CA GLN A 684 -3.85 0.43 18.53
C GLN A 684 -4.94 1.49 18.30
N PRO A 685 -6.23 1.15 18.15
CA PRO A 685 -7.28 2.14 17.95
C PRO A 685 -7.44 3.10 19.12
N LEU A 686 -7.22 2.62 20.35
CA LEU A 686 -7.29 3.41 21.57
C LEU A 686 -6.17 4.44 21.65
N VAL A 687 -4.92 4.04 21.41
CA VAL A 687 -3.77 4.94 21.45
C VAL A 687 -3.84 5.98 20.35
N ARG A 688 -4.13 5.54 19.11
CA ARG A 688 -4.32 6.44 17.96
C ARG A 688 -5.49 7.39 18.17
N GLY A 689 -6.62 6.86 18.65
CA GLY A 689 -7.81 7.64 19.00
C GLY A 689 -7.51 8.68 20.09
N PHE A 690 -6.86 8.29 21.19
CA PHE A 690 -6.56 9.20 22.28
C PHE A 690 -5.70 10.38 21.82
N SER A 691 -4.61 10.10 21.09
CA SER A 691 -3.76 11.13 20.50
C SER A 691 -4.54 12.04 19.54
N ARG A 692 -5.35 11.44 18.66
CA ARG A 692 -6.21 12.18 17.74
C ARG A 692 -7.14 13.15 18.46
N TYR A 693 -7.85 12.68 19.49
CA TYR A 693 -8.77 13.50 20.27
C TYR A 693 -8.07 14.59 21.06
N PHE A 694 -6.95 14.27 21.71
CA PHE A 694 -6.24 15.24 22.51
C PHE A 694 -5.60 16.34 21.64
N THR A 695 -5.02 15.95 20.50
CA THR A 695 -4.56 16.87 19.46
C THR A 695 -5.73 17.68 18.92
N TRP A 696 -6.89 17.05 18.69
CA TRP A 696 -8.09 17.74 18.23
C TRP A 696 -8.54 18.82 19.21
N LEU A 697 -8.51 18.55 20.52
CA LEU A 697 -8.86 19.51 21.57
C LEU A 697 -7.85 20.68 21.64
N ARG A 698 -6.56 20.41 21.36
CA ARG A 698 -5.51 21.44 21.33
C ARG A 698 -5.58 22.33 20.09
N PHE A 699 -5.84 21.75 18.91
CA PHE A 699 -5.83 22.45 17.63
C PHE A 699 -7.21 22.92 17.13
N LYS A 700 -8.33 22.51 17.76
CA LYS A 700 -9.68 23.12 17.59
C LYS A 700 -9.76 24.52 18.22
N ARG A 701 -8.91 25.42 17.77
CA ARG A 701 -9.02 26.83 18.14
C ARG A 701 -9.08 27.61 16.84
N THR A 702 -10.27 28.09 16.51
CA THR A 702 -10.40 29.27 15.65
C THR A 702 -9.55 30.35 16.31
N PRO A 703 -8.52 30.87 15.65
CA PRO A 703 -7.62 31.84 16.25
C PRO A 703 -8.44 33.00 16.87
N ALA A 704 -8.12 33.41 18.11
CA ALA A 704 -8.97 34.35 18.84
C ALA A 704 -9.14 35.71 18.12
N ASN A 705 -8.17 36.06 17.27
CA ASN A 705 -8.18 37.18 16.33
C ASN A 705 -9.21 37.05 15.20
N VAL A 706 -9.60 35.83 14.80
CA VAL A 706 -10.60 35.55 13.75
C VAL A 706 -12.03 35.70 14.26
N ILE A 707 -12.26 35.38 15.54
CA ILE A 707 -13.54 35.64 16.22
C ILE A 707 -13.67 37.14 16.60
N ARG A 708 -12.55 37.85 16.76
CA ARG A 708 -12.53 39.27 17.21
C ARG A 708 -12.43 40.30 16.09
N ARG A 709 -11.83 39.99 14.92
CA ARG A 709 -11.79 40.92 13.78
C ARG A 709 -13.19 41.01 13.16
N HIS A 710 -13.85 42.13 13.42
CA HIS A 710 -14.95 42.57 12.56
C HIS A 710 -14.29 43.33 11.43
N GLU A 711 -14.41 42.87 10.18
CA GLU A 711 -14.20 43.80 9.06
C GLU A 711 -15.17 44.96 9.24
N HIS A 712 -14.66 46.19 9.10
CA HIS A 712 -15.48 47.40 9.08
C HIS A 712 -16.38 47.38 7.84
N LEU A 713 -17.53 46.72 7.95
CA LEU A 713 -18.65 46.96 7.04
C LEU A 713 -19.09 48.42 7.20
N PRO A 714 -19.35 49.15 6.11
CA PRO A 714 -19.67 50.57 6.15
C PRO A 714 -20.83 50.88 7.11
N GLU A 715 -20.67 51.95 7.89
CA GLU A 715 -21.58 52.39 8.95
C GLU A 715 -22.99 52.69 8.42
N ARG A 716 -23.85 51.66 8.36
CA ARG A 716 -25.32 51.69 8.58
C ARG A 716 -25.94 50.39 8.09
N GLY A 717 -25.74 49.34 8.87
CA GLY A 717 -26.42 48.07 8.67
C GLY A 717 -26.51 47.31 9.98
N ARG A 718 -27.29 47.78 10.95
CA ARG A 718 -27.77 46.87 12.01
C ARG A 718 -28.66 45.84 11.31
N PHE A 719 -28.09 44.71 10.90
CA PHE A 719 -28.75 43.71 10.10
C PHE A 719 -29.80 42.95 10.91
N ALA A 720 -30.99 43.55 11.05
CA ALA A 720 -32.16 42.92 11.62
C ALA A 720 -32.64 41.78 10.70
N GLY A 721 -32.52 40.52 11.15
CA GLY A 721 -32.97 39.35 10.41
C GLY A 721 -32.66 38.03 11.12
N SER A 722 -33.29 36.94 10.68
CA SER A 722 -33.07 35.61 11.27
C SER A 722 -31.64 35.12 11.04
N LEU A 723 -30.94 34.74 12.11
CA LEU A 723 -29.61 34.10 12.03
C LEU A 723 -29.67 32.73 11.34
N ASN A 724 -30.84 32.10 11.28
CA ASN A 724 -30.99 30.76 10.73
C ASN A 724 -31.22 30.76 9.22
N ARG A 725 -31.66 31.87 8.62
CA ARG A 725 -32.00 31.95 7.20
C ARG A 725 -31.63 33.32 6.61
N ARG A 726 -30.92 33.31 5.49
CA ARG A 726 -30.63 34.48 4.64
C ARG A 726 -31.18 34.26 3.23
N LEU A 727 -31.52 35.35 2.56
CA LEU A 727 -32.13 35.38 1.24
C LEU A 727 -31.36 36.41 0.40
N PHE A 728 -30.97 36.02 -0.80
CA PHE A 728 -30.18 36.82 -1.71
C PHE A 728 -30.77 36.78 -3.12
N TRP A 729 -30.85 37.92 -3.77
CA TRP A 729 -31.42 38.09 -5.10
C TRP A 729 -30.33 38.51 -6.09
N SER A 730 -30.41 38.00 -7.32
CA SER A 730 -29.56 38.39 -8.44
C SER A 730 -30.40 38.63 -9.67
N GLU A 731 -30.16 39.75 -10.35
CA GLU A 731 -30.71 39.99 -11.69
C GLU A 731 -29.77 39.53 -12.82
N GLN A 732 -28.51 39.21 -12.48
CA GLN A 732 -27.43 38.88 -13.43
C GLN A 732 -27.14 37.38 -13.52
N GLY A 733 -27.97 36.52 -12.93
CA GLY A 733 -27.81 35.06 -13.02
C GLY A 733 -26.78 34.48 -12.08
N ARG A 734 -26.21 35.29 -11.17
CA ARG A 734 -25.26 34.81 -10.16
C ARG A 734 -25.99 33.95 -9.15
N ASP A 735 -25.72 32.66 -9.17
CA ASP A 735 -26.39 31.64 -8.35
C ASP A 735 -25.59 31.27 -7.09
N ARG A 736 -25.97 30.16 -6.44
CA ARG A 736 -25.27 29.62 -5.26
C ARG A 736 -23.79 29.30 -5.49
N HIS A 737 -23.34 29.01 -6.72
CA HIS A 737 -21.94 28.65 -6.95
C HIS A 737 -21.03 29.85 -6.74
N TYR A 738 -21.45 31.04 -7.19
CA TYR A 738 -20.74 32.30 -6.92
C TYR A 738 -20.69 32.62 -5.43
N LEU A 739 -21.81 32.39 -4.71
CA LEU A 739 -21.85 32.58 -3.26
C LEU A 739 -20.90 31.63 -2.53
N LEU A 740 -20.90 30.34 -2.90
CA LEU A 740 -20.05 29.34 -2.27
C LEU A 740 -18.57 29.58 -2.59
N GLY A 741 -18.23 29.97 -3.82
CA GLY A 741 -16.88 30.36 -4.22
C GLY A 741 -16.34 31.51 -3.37
N ALA A 742 -17.10 32.62 -3.28
CA ALA A 742 -16.74 33.76 -2.44
C ALA A 742 -16.69 33.41 -0.95
N MET A 743 -17.50 32.44 -0.50
CA MET A 743 -17.47 31.95 0.87
C MET A 743 -16.19 31.18 1.16
N PHE A 744 -15.69 30.36 0.22
CA PHE A 744 -14.42 29.64 0.38
C PHE A 744 -13.25 30.62 0.48
N GLU A 745 -13.15 31.59 -0.45
CA GLU A 745 -12.12 32.63 -0.40
C GLU A 745 -12.10 33.38 0.94
N LEU A 746 -13.26 33.81 1.43
CA LEU A 746 -13.38 34.50 2.72
C LEU A 746 -13.01 33.62 3.91
N LEU A 747 -13.42 32.36 3.89
CA LEU A 747 -13.07 31.42 4.96
C LEU A 747 -11.56 31.16 4.98
N ASP A 748 -10.92 31.04 3.82
CA ASP A 748 -9.47 30.86 3.70
C ASP A 748 -8.69 32.11 4.12
N GLU A 749 -9.08 33.30 3.66
CA GLU A 749 -8.47 34.59 4.03
C GLU A 749 -8.50 34.85 5.54
N GLU A 750 -9.63 34.53 6.19
CA GLU A 750 -9.79 34.67 7.63
C GLU A 750 -9.28 33.45 8.42
N GLY A 751 -8.78 32.40 7.76
CA GLY A 751 -8.24 31.20 8.41
C GLY A 751 -9.28 30.37 9.18
N TRP A 752 -10.54 30.35 8.71
CA TRP A 752 -11.57 29.47 9.22
C TRP A 752 -11.33 28.03 8.77
N ARG A 753 -11.67 27.08 9.64
CA ARG A 753 -11.65 25.66 9.29
C ARG A 753 -13.07 25.22 8.92
N TYR A 754 -13.25 24.61 7.75
CA TYR A 754 -14.56 24.20 7.25
C TYR A 754 -14.51 22.94 6.39
N SER A 755 -15.56 22.12 6.42
CA SER A 755 -15.72 20.94 5.56
C SER A 755 -16.70 21.23 4.44
N THR A 756 -16.49 20.66 3.25
CA THR A 756 -17.39 20.76 2.10
C THR A 756 -18.20 19.49 1.92
N ASP A 757 -19.33 19.59 1.23
CA ASP A 757 -20.14 18.42 0.89
C ASP A 757 -19.33 17.40 0.07
N SER A 758 -19.36 16.14 0.51
CA SER A 758 -18.80 14.98 -0.18
C SER A 758 -19.80 14.29 -1.14
N GLY A 759 -20.97 14.91 -1.39
CA GLY A 759 -22.03 14.41 -2.27
C GLY A 759 -23.10 13.57 -1.58
N TRP A 760 -23.00 13.40 -0.26
CA TRP A 760 -23.93 12.60 0.56
C TRP A 760 -24.47 13.35 1.77
N ASN A 761 -24.10 14.62 1.95
CA ASN A 761 -24.50 15.39 3.12
C ASN A 761 -25.71 16.28 2.81
N GLU A 762 -26.50 16.57 3.84
CA GLU A 762 -27.63 17.52 3.73
C GLU A 762 -27.21 19.00 3.78
N TRP A 763 -25.91 19.29 3.73
CA TRP A 763 -25.33 20.63 3.89
C TRP A 763 -24.16 20.80 2.93
N ASP A 764 -23.90 22.05 2.52
CA ASP A 764 -22.87 22.37 1.53
C ASP A 764 -21.52 22.66 2.18
N ILE A 765 -21.54 23.39 3.31
CA ILE A 765 -20.33 23.75 4.07
C ILE A 765 -20.60 23.54 5.57
N GLN A 766 -19.73 22.84 6.29
CA GLN A 766 -19.73 22.77 7.75
C GLN A 766 -18.54 23.54 8.32
N ILE A 767 -18.80 24.72 8.90
CA ILE A 767 -17.80 25.60 9.49
C ILE A 767 -17.56 25.22 10.96
N TYR A 768 -16.31 24.93 11.31
CA TYR A 768 -15.91 24.59 12.67
C TYR A 768 -15.61 25.86 13.46
N GLY A 769 -16.40 26.11 14.50
CA GLY A 769 -16.36 27.39 15.19
C GLY A 769 -15.65 27.39 16.53
N ASN A 770 -16.13 26.63 17.50
CA ASN A 770 -15.51 26.55 18.82
C ASN A 770 -15.58 25.11 19.36
N PHE A 771 -15.05 24.91 20.56
CA PHE A 771 -15.05 23.62 21.25
C PHE A 771 -16.45 22.96 21.29
N TRP A 772 -17.50 23.77 21.38
CA TRP A 772 -18.86 23.33 21.65
C TRP A 772 -19.71 23.16 20.38
N TRP A 773 -19.50 24.01 19.38
CA TRP A 773 -20.40 24.18 18.24
C TRP A 773 -19.67 24.26 16.89
N SER A 774 -20.33 23.72 15.88
CA SER A 774 -20.08 23.97 14.46
C SER A 774 -21.35 24.50 13.79
N ILE A 775 -21.21 25.15 12.63
CA ILE A 775 -22.34 25.66 11.83
C ILE A 775 -22.38 24.92 10.50
N ALA A 776 -23.50 24.25 10.22
CA ALA A 776 -23.78 23.70 8.90
C ALA A 776 -24.55 24.73 8.07
N LEU A 777 -24.00 25.05 6.90
CA LEU A 777 -24.52 25.96 5.89
C LEU A 777 -25.10 25.14 4.75
N GLN A 778 -26.35 25.44 4.40
CA GLN A 778 -27.09 24.79 3.31
C GLN A 778 -27.68 25.88 2.42
N THR A 779 -27.56 25.73 1.10
CA THR A 779 -27.96 26.70 0.10
C THR A 779 -28.87 26.07 -0.95
N VAL A 780 -29.70 26.90 -1.57
CA VAL A 780 -30.53 26.53 -2.72
C VAL A 780 -30.73 27.77 -3.57
N THR A 781 -30.75 27.62 -4.90
CA THR A 781 -31.09 28.72 -5.82
C THR A 781 -32.39 28.41 -6.53
N GLU A 782 -33.33 29.34 -6.47
CA GLU A 782 -34.60 29.34 -7.20
C GLU A 782 -34.45 30.24 -8.44
N TYR A 783 -34.76 29.73 -9.62
CA TYR A 783 -34.71 30.50 -10.87
C TYR A 783 -36.09 31.11 -11.18
N HIS A 784 -36.13 32.42 -11.43
CA HIS A 784 -37.36 33.21 -11.60
C HIS A 784 -37.49 33.82 -13.01
N GLY A 785 -37.06 33.08 -14.04
CA GLY A 785 -37.13 33.48 -15.44
C GLY A 785 -36.00 34.42 -15.89
N GLY A 786 -35.44 34.18 -17.08
CA GLY A 786 -34.23 34.87 -17.55
C GLY A 786 -33.03 34.63 -16.63
N ALA A 787 -32.20 35.64 -16.43
CA ALA A 787 -31.07 35.59 -15.50
C ALA A 787 -31.46 35.85 -14.02
N LYS A 788 -32.76 35.95 -13.68
CA LYS A 788 -33.17 36.28 -12.31
C LYS A 788 -33.15 35.04 -11.42
N CYS A 789 -32.47 35.11 -10.28
CA CYS A 789 -32.45 34.01 -9.32
C CYS A 789 -32.44 34.48 -7.86
N LEU A 790 -33.02 33.64 -6.99
CA LEU A 790 -33.09 33.83 -5.55
C LEU A 790 -32.30 32.70 -4.85
N THR A 791 -31.19 33.04 -4.23
CA THR A 791 -30.41 32.10 -3.42
C THR A 791 -30.82 32.20 -1.95
N ARG A 792 -31.24 31.07 -1.36
CA ARG A 792 -31.53 30.95 0.07
C ARG A 792 -30.37 30.26 0.76
N VAL A 793 -30.00 30.76 1.94
CA VAL A 793 -28.99 30.15 2.81
C VAL A 793 -29.61 29.82 4.16
N ARG A 794 -29.32 28.64 4.68
CA ARG A 794 -29.76 28.15 5.98
C ARG A 794 -28.55 27.80 6.84
N LEU A 795 -28.52 28.30 8.07
CA LEU A 795 -27.46 28.03 9.05
C LEU A 795 -28.03 27.21 10.21
N ARG A 796 -27.47 26.03 10.47
CA ARG A 796 -27.86 25.11 11.56
C ARG A 796 -26.70 24.96 12.55
N ASN A 797 -27.01 25.02 13.85
CA ASN A 797 -26.04 24.66 14.88
C ASN A 797 -25.88 23.15 14.91
N ARG A 798 -24.65 22.66 14.92
CA ARG A 798 -24.32 21.26 15.21
C ARG A 798 -23.46 21.17 16.46
N LEU A 799 -23.93 20.36 17.41
CA LEU A 799 -23.15 20.00 18.59
C LEU A 799 -21.95 19.17 18.15
N VAL A 800 -20.80 19.53 18.73
CA VAL A 800 -19.62 18.67 18.63
C VAL A 800 -19.82 17.46 19.53
N THR A 801 -19.35 16.28 19.12
CA THR A 801 -19.46 15.00 19.86
C THR A 801 -19.09 15.12 21.35
N THR A 802 -17.99 15.83 21.66
CA THR A 802 -17.56 16.08 23.05
C THR A 802 -18.63 16.79 23.88
N THR A 803 -19.37 17.73 23.28
CA THR A 803 -20.45 18.45 23.97
C THR A 803 -21.62 17.53 24.25
N VAL A 804 -21.95 16.62 23.32
CA VAL A 804 -23.00 15.62 23.52
C VAL A 804 -22.61 14.69 24.67
N ILE A 805 -21.40 14.16 24.67
CA ILE A 805 -20.88 13.26 25.72
C ILE A 805 -20.91 13.97 27.09
N LEU A 806 -20.39 15.19 27.19
CA LEU A 806 -20.39 15.94 28.45
C LEU A 806 -21.81 16.22 28.96
N ASN A 807 -22.76 16.56 28.08
CA ASN A 807 -24.16 16.75 28.48
C ASN A 807 -24.82 15.45 28.91
N LEU A 808 -24.56 14.32 28.23
CA LEU A 808 -25.07 13.02 28.64
C LEU A 808 -24.55 12.62 30.03
N ILE A 809 -23.25 12.79 30.28
CA ILE A 809 -22.66 12.51 31.60
C ILE A 809 -23.29 13.40 32.67
N ALA A 810 -23.37 14.71 32.43
CA ALA A 810 -23.95 15.66 33.39
C ALA A 810 -25.43 15.37 33.66
N ALA A 811 -26.22 15.10 32.62
CA ALA A 811 -27.63 14.76 32.75
C ALA A 811 -27.84 13.44 33.51
N SER A 812 -27.03 12.41 33.23
CA SER A 812 -27.13 11.12 33.93
C SER A 812 -26.71 11.21 35.39
N LEU A 813 -25.67 11.99 35.72
CA LEU A 813 -25.31 12.26 37.11
C LEU A 813 -26.43 13.01 37.85
N LEU A 814 -27.07 13.97 37.18
CA LEU A 814 -28.18 14.73 37.73
C LEU A 814 -29.42 13.86 37.97
N ILE A 815 -29.79 13.02 36.99
CA ILE A 815 -30.89 12.06 37.13
C ILE A 815 -30.60 11.07 38.25
N TYR A 816 -29.40 10.48 38.28
CA TYR A 816 -28.99 9.55 39.32
C TYR A 816 -29.09 10.18 40.71
N ARG A 817 -28.55 11.39 40.88
CA ARG A 817 -28.62 12.12 42.15
C ARG A 817 -30.07 12.39 42.55
N GLN A 818 -30.92 12.79 41.60
CA GLN A 818 -32.33 13.07 41.86
C GLN A 818 -33.16 11.82 42.21
N LEU A 819 -32.75 10.64 41.72
CA LEU A 819 -33.39 9.36 42.05
C LEU A 819 -32.97 8.80 43.41
N ASN A 820 -31.82 9.21 43.97
CA ASN A 820 -31.31 8.72 45.25
C ASN A 820 -31.51 9.68 46.42
N VAL A 821 -32.09 10.86 46.16
CA VAL A 821 -32.41 11.85 47.18
C VAL A 821 -33.93 11.95 47.29
N SER A 822 -34.46 11.94 48.51
CA SER A 822 -35.90 11.99 48.81
C SER A 822 -36.57 13.35 48.49
N HIS A 823 -35.79 14.33 48.05
CA HIS A 823 -36.24 15.69 47.71
C HIS A 823 -35.56 16.20 46.42
N VAL A 824 -36.14 17.22 45.80
CA VAL A 824 -35.58 17.84 44.58
C VAL A 824 -34.44 18.78 44.93
N GLU A 825 -33.23 18.46 44.48
CA GLU A 825 -32.03 19.22 44.82
C GLU A 825 -31.73 20.29 43.76
N LEU A 826 -32.40 21.43 43.91
CA LEU A 826 -32.43 22.53 42.93
C LEU A 826 -31.05 23.10 42.56
N TRP A 827 -30.05 23.01 43.44
CA TRP A 827 -28.70 23.53 43.19
C TRP A 827 -27.98 22.81 42.05
N SER A 828 -28.13 21.48 41.97
CA SER A 828 -27.53 20.69 40.89
C SER A 828 -28.18 20.99 39.54
N ILE A 829 -29.51 21.21 39.55
CA ILE A 829 -30.31 21.63 38.39
C ILE A 829 -29.91 23.03 37.95
N ALA A 830 -29.78 23.97 38.88
CA ALA A 830 -29.37 25.34 38.59
C ALA A 830 -27.97 25.40 37.95
N ALA A 831 -27.01 24.63 38.46
CA ALA A 831 -25.67 24.54 37.87
C ALA A 831 -25.69 24.01 36.42
N TYR A 832 -26.50 22.97 36.16
CA TYR A 832 -26.66 22.43 34.81
C TYR A 832 -27.37 23.42 33.87
N VAL A 833 -28.38 24.14 34.35
CA VAL A 833 -29.06 25.20 33.57
C VAL A 833 -28.10 26.34 33.23
N LEU A 834 -27.24 26.77 34.16
CA LEU A 834 -26.20 27.77 33.90
C LEU A 834 -25.20 27.29 32.83
N PHE A 835 -24.83 26.01 32.86
CA PHE A 835 -23.99 25.42 31.82
C PHE A 835 -24.69 25.40 30.45
N LEU A 836 -25.97 25.03 30.37
CA LEU A 836 -26.75 25.07 29.13
C LEU A 836 -26.88 26.50 28.57
N LEU A 837 -27.09 27.49 29.44
CA LEU A 837 -27.10 28.91 29.07
C LEU A 837 -25.75 29.36 28.49
N PHE A 838 -24.65 28.97 29.13
CA PHE A 838 -23.30 29.20 28.61
C PHE A 838 -23.12 28.59 27.21
N LEU A 839 -23.52 27.33 27.00
CA LEU A 839 -23.44 26.70 25.68
C LEU A 839 -24.27 27.47 24.64
N TRP A 840 -25.49 27.87 24.99
CA TRP A 840 -26.38 28.60 24.09
C TRP A 840 -25.79 29.96 23.67
N THR A 841 -25.21 30.73 24.59
CA THR A 841 -24.57 32.02 24.27
C THR A 841 -23.41 31.85 23.28
N ARG A 842 -22.58 30.81 23.46
CA ARG A 842 -21.48 30.49 22.55
C ARG A 842 -21.98 30.05 21.17
N ALA A 843 -23.08 29.30 21.09
CA ALA A 843 -23.70 28.93 19.83
C ALA A 843 -24.20 30.15 19.06
N ARG A 844 -24.84 31.09 19.77
CA ARG A 844 -25.40 32.32 19.19
C ARG A 844 -24.31 33.24 18.65
N ALA A 845 -23.23 33.44 19.42
CA ALA A 845 -22.09 34.26 19.01
C ALA A 845 -21.44 33.71 17.72
N LEU A 846 -21.19 32.39 17.68
CA LEU A 846 -20.63 31.73 16.51
C LEU A 846 -21.54 31.87 15.28
N LYS A 847 -22.84 31.59 15.44
CA LYS A 847 -23.79 31.71 14.33
C LYS A 847 -23.91 33.14 13.82
N SER A 848 -23.83 34.13 14.70
CA SER A 848 -23.81 35.55 14.30
C SER A 848 -22.64 35.83 13.37
N ARG A 849 -21.45 35.38 13.75
CA ARG A 849 -20.24 35.59 12.95
C ARG A 849 -20.30 34.89 11.59
N VAL A 850 -20.74 33.63 11.55
CA VAL A 850 -20.91 32.92 10.27
C VAL A 850 -21.97 33.60 9.39
N ALA A 851 -23.03 34.15 9.97
CA ALA A 851 -24.03 34.87 9.20
C ALA A 851 -23.47 36.17 8.59
N GLU A 852 -22.54 36.86 9.27
CA GLU A 852 -21.82 38.01 8.70
C GLU A 852 -20.94 37.61 7.53
N LEU A 853 -20.21 36.49 7.63
CA LEU A 853 -19.40 35.96 6.53
C LEU A 853 -20.24 35.64 5.29
N VAL A 854 -21.42 35.03 5.48
CA VAL A 854 -22.35 34.76 4.37
C VAL A 854 -22.83 36.06 3.73
N ASP A 855 -23.10 37.09 4.54
CA ASP A 855 -23.52 38.39 4.04
C ASP A 855 -22.36 39.10 3.27
N ALA A 856 -21.11 38.95 3.73
CA ALA A 856 -19.92 39.46 3.04
C ALA A 856 -19.61 38.70 1.73
N ALA A 857 -19.72 37.37 1.75
CA ALA A 857 -19.57 36.51 0.57
C ALA A 857 -20.62 36.86 -0.50
N ALA A 858 -21.86 37.09 -0.08
CA ALA A 858 -22.90 37.55 -0.98
C ALA A 858 -22.57 38.89 -1.62
N LEU A 859 -22.03 39.84 -0.85
CA LEU A 859 -21.61 41.14 -1.39
C LEU A 859 -20.47 41.00 -2.42
N ARG A 860 -19.44 40.19 -2.12
CA ARG A 860 -18.33 39.87 -3.07
C ARG A 860 -18.87 39.19 -4.33
N ALA A 861 -19.81 38.28 -4.16
CA ALA A 861 -20.49 37.60 -5.25
C ALA A 861 -21.50 38.50 -6.00
N GLY A 862 -21.70 39.77 -5.64
CA GLY A 862 -22.63 40.68 -6.31
C GLY A 862 -24.11 40.37 -6.08
N LEU A 863 -24.42 39.65 -5.00
CA LEU A 863 -25.76 39.24 -4.61
C LEU A 863 -26.41 40.25 -3.66
N GLN A 864 -27.68 40.58 -3.89
CA GLN A 864 -28.40 41.57 -3.09
C GLN A 864 -29.22 40.92 -1.98
N ARG A 865 -29.01 41.33 -0.73
CA ARG A 865 -29.73 40.77 0.42
C ARG A 865 -31.21 41.18 0.46
N VAL A 866 -32.10 40.20 0.62
CA VAL A 866 -33.55 40.40 0.74
C VAL A 866 -33.96 40.36 2.23
N THR A 867 -34.63 41.41 2.70
CA THR A 867 -35.16 41.50 4.08
C THR A 867 -36.66 41.21 4.13
N ARG A 868 -37.18 40.86 5.32
CA ARG A 868 -38.58 40.45 5.57
C ARG A 868 -39.65 41.50 5.18
N LYS A 869 -39.25 42.72 4.83
CA LYS A 869 -40.12 43.83 4.36
C LYS A 869 -40.13 44.01 2.83
N GLN A 870 -39.63 43.08 2.03
CA GLN A 870 -39.58 43.20 0.55
C GLN A 870 -38.90 44.48 0.03
N LYS A 871 -38.03 45.12 0.83
CA LYS A 871 -37.16 46.20 0.35
C LYS A 871 -35.82 45.60 -0.03
N ILE A 872 -35.53 45.60 -1.33
CA ILE A 872 -34.18 45.40 -1.87
C ILE A 872 -33.32 46.53 -1.29
N ALA A 873 -32.23 46.18 -0.61
CA ALA A 873 -31.28 47.20 -0.14
C ALA A 873 -30.64 47.86 -1.37
N LYS A 874 -30.71 49.20 -1.46
CA LYS A 874 -30.10 49.96 -2.56
C LYS A 874 -28.59 49.67 -2.62
N PRO A 875 -28.00 49.51 -3.82
CA PRO A 875 -26.54 49.39 -3.95
C PRO A 875 -25.87 50.68 -3.46
N ALA A 876 -24.75 50.54 -2.76
CA ALA A 876 -23.80 51.65 -2.63
C ALA A 876 -23.18 51.91 -4.01
N ALA A 877 -22.99 53.19 -4.34
CA ALA A 877 -22.30 53.58 -5.56
C ALA A 877 -20.91 52.93 -5.59
N VAL A 878 -20.63 52.21 -6.65
CA VAL A 878 -19.32 51.66 -6.97
C VAL A 878 -18.40 52.85 -7.24
N ALA A 879 -17.29 52.94 -6.51
CA ALA A 879 -16.20 53.85 -6.88
C ALA A 879 -15.70 53.43 -8.27
N GLU A 880 -15.54 54.41 -9.16
CA GLU A 880 -15.12 54.21 -10.55
C GLU A 880 -13.91 53.27 -10.66
N PRO A 881 -13.92 52.32 -11.62
CA PRO A 881 -12.73 51.55 -11.91
C PRO A 881 -11.66 52.48 -12.48
N ALA A 882 -10.43 52.35 -11.98
CA ALA A 882 -9.26 52.91 -12.64
C ALA A 882 -9.22 52.42 -14.11
N PRO A 883 -8.80 53.26 -15.06
CA PRO A 883 -8.89 52.95 -16.47
C PRO A 883 -8.10 51.69 -16.82
N ALA A 884 -8.73 50.86 -17.66
CA ALA A 884 -8.17 49.64 -18.20
C ALA A 884 -6.82 49.90 -18.89
N ILE A 885 -5.79 49.15 -18.49
CA ILE A 885 -4.61 48.98 -19.32
C ILE A 885 -5.02 47.99 -20.42
N ASN A 886 -5.25 48.52 -21.61
CA ASN A 886 -5.34 47.76 -22.84
C ASN A 886 -4.04 46.97 -23.04
N VAL A 887 -4.11 45.65 -22.95
CA VAL A 887 -3.24 44.77 -23.75
C VAL A 887 -4.15 43.85 -24.54
N THR A 888 -3.99 43.95 -25.85
CA THR A 888 -4.69 43.30 -26.94
C THR A 888 -4.58 41.78 -26.94
N ASP A 889 -5.71 41.13 -27.25
CA ASP A 889 -5.92 39.78 -27.84
C ASP A 889 -4.91 39.47 -28.99
N PRO A 890 -4.70 38.22 -29.51
CA PRO A 890 -5.48 36.98 -29.37
C PRO A 890 -4.69 35.64 -29.33
N ALA A 891 -5.30 34.57 -28.80
CA ALA A 891 -5.19 33.19 -29.32
C ALA A 891 -5.86 32.17 -28.37
N ALA A 892 -7.12 31.87 -28.63
CA ALA A 892 -7.73 30.61 -28.24
C ALA A 892 -7.37 29.53 -29.29
N PRO A 893 -6.92 28.35 -28.88
CA PRO A 893 -7.16 27.12 -29.62
C PRO A 893 -8.18 26.27 -28.87
N ASN A 894 -9.35 26.14 -29.50
CA ASN A 894 -10.22 24.97 -29.57
C ASN A 894 -9.92 23.80 -28.62
N LEU A 895 -10.92 23.50 -27.78
CA LEU A 895 -11.19 22.15 -27.28
C LEU A 895 -11.47 21.20 -28.46
N PRO A 896 -10.94 19.96 -28.42
CA PRO A 896 -11.78 18.82 -28.80
C PRO A 896 -11.56 17.57 -27.93
N GLY A 897 -12.60 16.74 -27.84
CA GLY A 897 -12.49 15.29 -27.65
C GLY A 897 -12.55 14.78 -26.23
#